data_AF-A0A813IY59-F1
#
_entry.id   AF-A0A813IY59-F1
#
_cell.length_a   1.000
_cell.length_b   1.000
_cell.length_c   1.000
_cell.angle_alpha   90.00
_cell.angle_beta   90.00
_cell.angle_gamma   90.00
#
_symmetry.space_group_name_H-M   'P 1'
#
loop_
_entity.id
_entity.type
_entity.pdbx_description
1 polymer ?
#
loop_
_entity_poly.entity_id
_entity_poly.type
_entity_poly.pdbx_seq_one_letter_code
_entity_poly.pdbx_strand_id
1 'polypeptide(L)'
;MPTWRQLRGQSEGAPVSLVGPREWEGIVVCNNACVVRAEASLDSPLVRELPPGTCVSVVQEGEAGGRQRLCLSAPCSGWVSAKFVRKTANAWSEAGNSMDVVEDNSWQPLGMPTFFPDASANVTAKTPMGRPVELFDGNPEVDRSFGSPAAMYTDRVEMALWISRRVGSFNSSLGDEVKASMFAQVGELQAPSQPSGAPKKYRPQVLYIAGVEGTGHHGVMPMLLYPAVRQFGSGTISWWRSLREVLMKTPPSRRKARLHQLLDAMGIFDRPHFIVEWCSWPFGEDVRGRWSEGCDDPNSLQREERSGNPGNSVDLREFVELFQTHGDVKVLVLHRGLASAAWSHKEWDDGLVEHAKVLALFNDYLTRVLRKFDADMWRWVAYEDLCEAHVQQDFSAIKAIADFLGLQRGADLERVFRHFRPSRKDASSEMSPENLRAIRRVEEEKCQTWFPSAFPAQRLLAQFSPCSGKVRKLLQPAQEQDQSTKDSQMGLDPTNPAFIQFLASMTEVQKQAWLAVCQSQADPQESAVLIQRLQQSLSEDQVFLFRKALLREEVSQRVDQADVDPGAYTCLHMWIEDRGFGSEINNLISASIFCKEHELSCVVEDEAWNSGQLHSYLQAEPLMLRRCPHSTHGRCRQLDVRRNKRVATPGWFAVCKHAKKVSFAEKAKVTRQVWRYTSDTANRIDLLNEEFDLPTSYVAVHVRCGDKVAGKRKESVSVTTADYAKEALSHLGRNCSVIAVCTDDLSAAEEFGEAVRKLRPMADVRWRSRKDIPEELRHGHWQADYNALRVEDRVGMTQEFLADVEVLRGASVTICTYSSNVGRLVALLRDGPTVSMDQAEWTND
;
A
#
# COMPACT_ATOMS: atom_id res chain seq x y z
N MET A 1 39.21 31.40 -20.99
CA MET A 1 40.05 30.87 -22.08
C MET A 1 41.47 31.42 -21.93
N PRO A 2 42.57 30.71 -22.29
CA PRO A 2 42.63 29.45 -23.03
C PRO A 2 43.43 28.28 -22.38
N THR A 3 42.90 27.07 -22.62
CA THR A 3 43.49 25.74 -22.89
C THR A 3 44.81 25.27 -22.26
N TRP A 4 44.76 24.11 -21.58
CA TRP A 4 45.88 23.17 -21.47
C TRP A 4 45.42 21.73 -21.76
N ARG A 5 45.91 21.20 -22.88
CA ARG A 5 45.92 19.78 -23.28
C ARG A 5 47.33 19.24 -23.00
N GLN A 6 47.40 17.96 -22.68
CA GLN A 6 48.59 17.09 -22.62
C GLN A 6 49.54 17.29 -21.42
N LEU A 7 49.43 16.36 -20.47
CA LEU A 7 50.49 15.40 -20.12
C LEU A 7 49.88 14.33 -19.19
N ARG A 8 49.50 13.18 -19.77
CA ARG A 8 49.24 11.94 -19.01
C ARG A 8 50.59 11.22 -18.89
N GLY A 9 51.19 11.27 -17.71
CA GLY A 9 52.13 10.26 -17.23
C GLY A 9 51.33 9.25 -16.42
N GLN A 10 51.37 7.98 -16.85
CA GLN A 10 50.79 6.85 -16.13
C GLN A 10 51.51 6.70 -14.78
N SER A 11 50.76 6.79 -13.68
CA SER A 11 51.14 6.14 -12.42
C SER A 11 50.32 4.86 -12.33
N GLU A 12 51.02 3.73 -12.28
CA GLU A 12 50.44 2.42 -12.00
C GLU A 12 49.89 2.45 -10.57
N GLY A 13 48.56 2.58 -10.46
CA GLY A 13 47.86 2.38 -9.21
C GLY A 13 47.88 0.89 -8.86
N ALA A 14 48.39 0.59 -7.67
CA ALA A 14 48.29 -0.73 -7.06
C ALA A 14 46.83 -1.22 -7.05
N PRO A 15 46.56 -2.51 -7.32
CA PRO A 15 45.21 -3.03 -7.33
C PRO A 15 44.61 -2.97 -5.92
N VAL A 16 43.39 -2.42 -5.86
CA VAL A 16 42.51 -2.55 -4.70
C VAL A 16 42.30 -4.05 -4.44
N SER A 17 42.66 -4.48 -3.24
CA SER A 17 42.46 -5.86 -2.75
C SER A 17 40.96 -6.20 -2.76
N LEU A 18 40.51 -6.91 -3.79
CA LEU A 18 39.27 -7.68 -3.73
C LEU A 18 39.40 -8.65 -2.55
N VAL A 19 38.46 -8.60 -1.61
CA VAL A 19 38.32 -9.63 -0.58
C VAL A 19 38.18 -10.96 -1.32
N GLY A 20 39.19 -11.82 -1.20
CA GLY A 20 39.22 -13.11 -1.89
C GLY A 20 37.98 -13.95 -1.52
N PRO A 21 37.48 -14.79 -2.45
CA PRO A 21 36.36 -15.67 -2.17
C PRO A 21 36.65 -16.49 -0.92
N ARG A 22 35.70 -16.53 0.02
CA ARG A 22 35.78 -17.44 1.16
C ARG A 22 35.69 -18.87 0.61
N GLU A 23 36.77 -19.62 0.73
CA GLU A 23 36.83 -21.04 0.38
C GLU A 23 36.03 -21.82 1.43
N TRP A 24 34.73 -21.96 1.20
CA TRP A 24 33.92 -22.94 1.91
C TRP A 24 33.73 -24.15 0.99
N GLU A 25 34.24 -25.29 1.43
CA GLU A 25 33.99 -26.60 0.82
C GLU A 25 32.99 -27.39 1.67
N GLY A 26 32.08 -28.12 1.04
CA GLY A 26 31.13 -28.95 1.76
C GLY A 26 30.03 -29.55 0.90
N ILE A 27 29.21 -30.41 1.50
CA ILE A 27 28.06 -31.04 0.82
C ILE A 27 26.78 -30.30 1.18
N VAL A 28 26.09 -29.83 0.14
CA VAL A 28 24.76 -29.24 0.22
C VAL A 28 23.76 -30.08 -0.57
N VAL A 29 22.48 -29.95 -0.27
CA VAL A 29 21.41 -30.66 -0.98
C VAL A 29 20.54 -29.64 -1.70
N CYS A 30 20.22 -29.87 -2.97
CA CYS A 30 19.30 -29.03 -3.72
C CYS A 30 17.89 -29.09 -3.10
N ASN A 31 17.38 -27.96 -2.61
CA ASN A 31 16.02 -27.85 -2.07
C ASN A 31 14.95 -27.87 -3.18
N ASN A 32 15.32 -27.42 -4.39
CA ASN A 32 14.48 -27.36 -5.58
C ASN A 32 15.27 -27.82 -6.81
N ALA A 33 14.66 -27.79 -8.00
CA ALA A 33 15.40 -27.96 -9.23
C ALA A 33 16.43 -26.82 -9.37
N CYS A 34 17.70 -27.20 -9.48
CA CYS A 34 18.84 -26.29 -9.47
C CYS A 34 19.42 -26.16 -10.87
N VAL A 35 19.33 -24.97 -11.46
CA VAL A 35 20.01 -24.66 -12.72
C VAL A 35 21.48 -24.41 -12.44
N VAL A 36 22.34 -25.29 -12.94
CA VAL A 36 23.80 -25.19 -12.90
C VAL A 36 24.27 -24.50 -14.17
N ARG A 37 25.09 -23.45 -14.03
CA ARG A 37 25.64 -22.68 -15.15
C ARG A 37 27.15 -22.78 -15.21
N ALA A 38 27.73 -22.46 -16.37
CA ALA A 38 29.17 -22.60 -16.58
C ALA A 38 29.98 -21.63 -15.69
N GLU A 39 29.44 -20.45 -15.41
CA GLU A 39 30.06 -19.41 -14.59
C GLU A 39 29.07 -18.86 -13.55
N ALA A 40 29.55 -18.06 -12.59
CA ALA A 40 28.70 -17.47 -11.55
C ALA A 40 27.61 -16.54 -12.11
N SER A 41 27.84 -15.95 -13.30
CA SER A 41 26.91 -15.05 -13.99
C SER A 41 25.62 -15.76 -14.43
N LEU A 42 24.49 -15.05 -14.35
CA LEU A 42 23.17 -15.53 -14.83
C LEU A 42 23.11 -15.69 -16.34
N ASP A 43 23.92 -14.93 -17.07
CA ASP A 43 23.95 -14.95 -18.53
C ASP A 43 24.85 -16.07 -19.08
N SER A 44 25.58 -16.76 -18.20
CA SER A 44 26.44 -17.86 -18.61
C SER A 44 25.62 -19.09 -19.05
N PRO A 45 26.15 -19.90 -20.00
CA PRO A 45 25.45 -21.07 -20.53
C PRO A 45 24.97 -22.01 -19.44
N LEU A 46 23.77 -22.57 -19.64
CA LEU A 46 23.24 -23.63 -18.77
C LEU A 46 24.04 -24.91 -19.02
N VAL A 47 24.62 -25.46 -17.95
CA VAL A 47 25.34 -26.74 -17.98
C VAL A 47 24.36 -27.89 -17.82
N ARG A 48 23.56 -27.84 -16.75
CA ARG A 48 22.60 -28.90 -16.39
C ARG A 48 21.56 -28.38 -15.41
N GLU A 49 20.41 -29.03 -15.37
CA GLU A 49 19.44 -28.87 -14.28
C GLU A 49 19.49 -30.09 -13.36
N LEU A 50 19.67 -29.87 -12.05
CA LEU A 50 19.70 -30.90 -11.03
C LEU A 50 18.33 -31.00 -10.34
N PRO A 51 17.74 -32.19 -10.17
CA PRO A 51 16.46 -32.33 -9.49
C PRO A 51 16.55 -32.02 -7.98
N PRO A 52 15.43 -31.64 -7.32
CA PRO A 52 15.37 -31.53 -5.86
C PRO A 52 15.89 -32.80 -5.17
N GLY A 53 16.55 -32.64 -4.03
CA GLY A 53 17.16 -33.73 -3.27
C GLY A 53 18.57 -34.14 -3.74
N THR A 54 19.07 -33.59 -4.85
CA THR A 54 20.42 -33.90 -5.33
C THR A 54 21.48 -33.38 -4.34
N CYS A 55 22.34 -34.27 -3.83
CA CYS A 55 23.55 -33.89 -3.10
C CYS A 55 24.57 -33.31 -4.07
N VAL A 56 25.11 -32.13 -3.74
CA VAL A 56 26.15 -31.47 -4.54
C VAL A 56 27.32 -31.09 -3.65
N SER A 57 28.53 -31.34 -4.17
CA SER A 57 29.77 -30.97 -3.52
C SER A 57 30.14 -29.55 -3.95
N VAL A 58 30.24 -28.63 -2.99
CA VAL A 58 30.65 -27.25 -3.19
C VAL A 58 32.15 -27.15 -2.96
N VAL A 59 32.85 -26.51 -3.88
CA VAL A 59 34.31 -26.26 -3.80
C VAL A 59 34.65 -24.78 -3.66
N GLN A 60 33.70 -23.89 -3.93
CA GLN A 60 33.94 -22.46 -3.86
C GLN A 60 32.63 -21.70 -3.66
N GLU A 61 32.67 -20.62 -2.88
CA GLU A 61 31.60 -19.63 -2.84
C GLU A 61 32.00 -18.36 -3.61
N GLY A 62 31.04 -17.71 -4.24
CA GLY A 62 31.23 -16.46 -4.95
C GLY A 62 29.97 -15.62 -4.96
N GLU A 63 30.04 -14.43 -5.54
CA GLU A 63 28.90 -13.53 -5.67
C GLU A 63 28.76 -13.05 -7.11
N ALA A 64 27.54 -13.08 -7.65
CA ALA A 64 27.23 -12.55 -8.97
C ALA A 64 25.82 -11.97 -9.02
N GLY A 65 25.72 -10.69 -9.37
CA GLY A 65 24.46 -9.94 -9.43
C GLY A 65 23.79 -9.77 -8.06
N GLY A 66 24.58 -9.50 -7.01
CA GLY A 66 24.08 -9.33 -5.63
C GLY A 66 23.53 -10.60 -5.00
N ARG A 67 23.92 -11.78 -5.51
CA ARG A 67 23.46 -13.08 -5.01
C ARG A 67 24.64 -14.02 -4.81
N GLN A 68 24.66 -14.71 -3.68
CA GLN A 68 25.63 -15.75 -3.39
C GLN A 68 25.47 -16.95 -4.35
N ARG A 69 26.60 -17.44 -4.84
CA ARG A 69 26.74 -18.54 -5.79
C ARG A 69 27.69 -19.58 -5.22
N LEU A 70 27.44 -20.83 -5.55
CA LEU A 70 28.23 -21.97 -5.11
C LEU A 70 28.75 -22.70 -6.35
N CYS A 71 30.06 -22.84 -6.44
CA CYS A 71 30.73 -23.64 -7.45
C CYS A 71 30.68 -25.10 -7.02
N LEU A 72 30.12 -25.93 -7.89
CA LEU A 72 29.92 -27.35 -7.69
C LEU A 72 31.08 -28.13 -8.32
N SER A 73 31.51 -29.22 -7.70
CA SER A 73 32.42 -30.21 -8.29
C SER A 73 31.74 -31.54 -8.60
N ALA A 74 30.61 -31.84 -7.95
CA ALA A 74 29.81 -33.04 -8.18
C ALA A 74 28.30 -32.76 -7.95
N PRO A 75 27.37 -33.43 -8.67
CA PRO A 75 27.60 -34.43 -9.71
C PRO A 75 27.97 -33.84 -11.08
N CYS A 76 28.02 -32.51 -11.20
CA CYS A 76 28.57 -31.80 -12.35
C CYS A 76 29.28 -30.53 -11.91
N SER A 77 30.22 -30.05 -12.71
CA SER A 77 30.92 -28.79 -12.46
C SER A 77 30.12 -27.59 -12.96
N GLY A 78 30.04 -26.54 -12.16
CA GLY A 78 29.41 -25.27 -12.52
C GLY A 78 28.84 -24.53 -11.32
N TRP A 79 28.13 -23.44 -11.55
CA TRP A 79 27.65 -22.55 -10.50
C TRP A 79 26.14 -22.64 -10.31
N VAL A 80 25.70 -22.72 -9.05
CA VAL A 80 24.29 -22.68 -8.65
C VAL A 80 24.05 -21.50 -7.69
N SER A 81 22.81 -21.00 -7.59
CA SER A 81 22.47 -20.01 -6.56
C SER A 81 22.34 -20.67 -5.18
N ALA A 82 22.99 -20.09 -4.17
CA ALA A 82 22.95 -20.59 -2.79
C ALA A 82 21.53 -20.69 -2.22
N LYS A 83 20.59 -19.86 -2.71
CA LYS A 83 19.16 -19.88 -2.35
C LYS A 83 18.47 -21.23 -2.59
N PHE A 84 18.98 -22.06 -3.51
CA PHE A 84 18.34 -23.32 -3.89
C PHE A 84 18.97 -24.56 -3.28
N VAL A 85 19.92 -24.39 -2.35
CA VAL A 85 20.56 -25.52 -1.66
C VAL A 85 20.52 -25.34 -0.15
N ARG A 86 20.61 -26.45 0.61
CA ARG A 86 20.69 -26.46 2.08
C ARG A 86 21.95 -27.18 2.53
N LYS A 87 22.67 -26.62 3.50
CA LYS A 87 23.80 -27.31 4.15
C LYS A 87 23.29 -28.57 4.87
N THR A 88 23.99 -29.69 4.70
CA THR A 88 23.67 -30.91 5.42
C THR A 88 24.32 -30.87 6.81
N ALA A 89 23.56 -31.19 7.86
CA ALA A 89 24.04 -31.15 9.24
C ALA A 89 25.17 -32.17 9.53
N ASN A 90 25.37 -33.14 8.64
CA ASN A 90 26.30 -34.26 8.85
C ASN A 90 27.73 -33.99 8.35
N ALA A 91 28.09 -32.75 7.99
CA ALA A 91 29.42 -32.43 7.45
C ALA A 91 30.52 -32.22 8.50
N TRP A 92 30.27 -32.49 9.79
CA TRP A 92 31.17 -32.14 10.91
C TRP A 92 31.64 -33.33 11.78
N SER A 93 31.75 -34.56 11.25
CA SER A 93 32.13 -35.72 12.08
C SER A 93 33.48 -36.39 11.79
N GLU A 94 34.41 -35.77 11.06
CA GLU A 94 35.77 -36.34 10.88
C GLU A 94 36.88 -35.30 11.05
N ALA A 95 36.97 -34.73 12.25
CA ALA A 95 38.24 -34.22 12.78
C ALA A 95 38.17 -34.23 14.31
N GLY A 96 38.80 -35.24 14.93
CA GLY A 96 38.91 -35.32 16.37
C GLY A 96 39.72 -34.16 16.92
N ASN A 97 39.08 -33.27 17.66
CA ASN A 97 39.64 -32.64 18.84
C ASN A 97 38.51 -31.99 19.66
N SER A 98 38.50 -32.30 20.96
CA SER A 98 37.54 -31.78 21.91
C SER A 98 37.87 -30.33 22.24
N MET A 99 36.95 -29.40 21.99
CA MET A 99 36.91 -28.12 22.71
C MET A 99 35.52 -27.47 22.58
N ASP A 100 35.18 -26.74 23.64
CA ASP A 100 33.86 -26.24 24.03
C ASP A 100 32.95 -25.73 22.89
N VAL A 101 31.75 -26.33 22.81
CA VAL A 101 30.65 -25.81 22.00
C VAL A 101 30.00 -24.66 22.77
N VAL A 102 30.24 -23.45 22.31
CA VAL A 102 29.35 -22.31 22.54
C VAL A 102 28.07 -22.58 21.74
N GLU A 103 26.95 -22.78 22.44
CA GLU A 103 25.63 -22.89 21.83
C GLU A 103 25.26 -21.57 21.14
N ASP A 104 25.49 -21.51 19.82
CA ASP A 104 24.87 -20.52 18.95
C ASP A 104 23.39 -20.88 18.76
N ASN A 105 22.54 -20.24 19.56
CA ASN A 105 21.08 -20.40 19.62
C ASN A 105 20.35 -19.75 18.42
N SER A 106 20.80 -19.98 17.19
CA SER A 106 19.98 -19.68 16.02
C SER A 106 19.27 -20.93 15.52
N TRP A 107 17.94 -20.82 15.41
CA TRP A 107 16.98 -21.77 14.85
C TRP A 107 16.39 -22.80 15.84
N GLN A 108 15.39 -22.36 16.61
CA GLN A 108 14.50 -23.25 17.35
C GLN A 108 13.64 -24.10 16.40
N PRO A 109 13.28 -25.35 16.76
CA PRO A 109 12.33 -26.15 16.01
C PRO A 109 10.95 -25.49 16.07
N LEU A 110 10.34 -25.25 14.91
CA LEU A 110 8.94 -24.87 14.81
C LEU A 110 8.09 -25.90 15.56
N GLY A 111 7.36 -25.43 16.58
CA GLY A 111 6.35 -26.22 17.28
C GLY A 111 5.31 -26.77 16.30
N MET A 112 4.53 -27.75 16.77
CA MET A 112 3.55 -28.46 15.95
C MET A 112 2.75 -27.53 15.03
N PRO A 113 2.67 -27.82 13.72
CA PRO A 113 2.00 -26.96 12.76
C PRO A 113 0.53 -26.81 13.14
N THR A 114 0.11 -25.59 13.46
CA THR A 114 -1.31 -25.26 13.47
C THR A 114 -1.78 -25.26 12.02
N PHE A 115 -2.65 -26.20 11.64
CA PHE A 115 -3.22 -26.34 10.28
C PHE A 115 -4.05 -25.15 9.77
N PHE A 116 -4.08 -24.04 10.52
CA PHE A 116 -4.73 -22.81 10.15
C PHE A 116 -3.65 -21.77 9.82
N PRO A 117 -3.62 -21.24 8.58
CA PRO A 117 -2.75 -20.10 8.30
C PRO A 117 -3.13 -18.94 9.21
N ASP A 118 -2.12 -18.31 9.80
CA ASP A 118 -2.29 -17.07 10.56
C ASP A 118 -2.94 -16.00 9.64
N ALA A 119 -3.86 -15.23 10.20
CA ALA A 119 -4.52 -14.11 9.53
C ALA A 119 -3.54 -13.03 9.04
N SER A 120 -2.29 -13.06 9.52
CA SER A 120 -1.16 -12.23 9.11
C SER A 120 -0.53 -12.64 7.77
N ALA A 121 -0.88 -13.80 7.18
CA ALA A 121 -0.29 -14.26 5.92
C ALA A 121 -0.48 -13.22 4.79
N ASN A 122 0.64 -12.67 4.33
CA ASN A 122 0.70 -11.58 3.35
C ASN A 122 0.38 -12.04 1.93
N VAL A 123 -0.91 -12.22 1.61
CA VAL A 123 -1.39 -12.10 0.23
C VAL A 123 -1.19 -10.62 -0.17
N THR A 124 -0.74 -10.25 -1.37
CA THR A 124 -0.59 -8.82 -1.69
C THR A 124 -1.93 -8.22 -2.10
N ALA A 125 -2.15 -6.91 -1.86
CA ALA A 125 -3.37 -6.22 -2.32
C ALA A 125 -3.39 -5.96 -3.84
N LYS A 126 -2.24 -6.12 -4.52
CA LYS A 126 -2.01 -5.68 -5.89
C LYS A 126 -2.04 -6.79 -6.94
N THR A 127 -1.84 -8.05 -6.56
CA THR A 127 -2.12 -9.20 -7.41
C THR A 127 -3.11 -10.09 -6.67
N PRO A 128 -4.24 -10.50 -7.28
CA PRO A 128 -5.21 -11.29 -6.54
C PRO A 128 -4.65 -12.65 -6.05
N MET A 129 -3.48 -13.08 -6.56
CA MET A 129 -2.71 -14.22 -6.06
C MET A 129 -1.21 -13.93 -6.31
N GLY A 130 -0.50 -13.42 -5.30
CA GLY A 130 0.95 -13.23 -5.33
C GLY A 130 1.72 -14.56 -5.27
N ARG A 131 2.79 -14.60 -4.46
CA ARG A 131 3.46 -15.87 -4.13
C ARG A 131 2.44 -16.82 -3.47
N PRO A 132 2.42 -18.13 -3.83
CA PRO A 132 1.55 -19.09 -3.18
C PRO A 132 1.67 -19.02 -1.66
N VAL A 133 0.57 -19.19 -0.95
CA VAL A 133 0.61 -19.36 0.51
C VAL A 133 1.24 -20.72 0.78
N GLU A 134 2.37 -20.74 1.47
CA GLU A 134 3.02 -21.99 1.91
C GLU A 134 2.21 -22.57 3.08
N LEU A 135 1.23 -23.44 2.77
CA LEU A 135 0.40 -24.11 3.78
C LEU A 135 1.00 -25.41 4.32
N PHE A 136 2.06 -25.90 3.68
CA PHE A 136 2.64 -27.21 3.94
C PHE A 136 4.10 -27.12 4.36
N ASP A 137 4.54 -25.97 4.88
CA ASP A 137 5.88 -25.73 5.44
C ASP A 137 7.04 -26.23 4.56
N GLY A 138 6.91 -26.10 3.23
CA GLY A 138 7.93 -26.58 2.31
C GLY A 138 8.10 -28.11 2.26
N ASN A 139 7.17 -28.90 2.81
CA ASN A 139 7.21 -30.36 2.75
C ASN A 139 7.27 -30.84 1.28
N PRO A 140 8.35 -31.53 0.86
CA PRO A 140 8.54 -31.98 -0.51
C PRO A 140 7.69 -33.21 -0.88
N GLU A 141 7.13 -33.92 0.11
CA GLU A 141 6.28 -35.09 -0.13
C GLU A 141 4.85 -34.71 -0.53
N VAL A 142 4.46 -33.44 -0.31
CA VAL A 142 3.15 -32.95 -0.71
C VAL A 142 3.12 -32.78 -2.23
N ASP A 143 2.30 -33.59 -2.90
CA ASP A 143 2.04 -33.42 -4.32
C ASP A 143 1.35 -32.07 -4.56
N ARG A 144 2.07 -31.14 -5.18
CA ARG A 144 1.58 -29.81 -5.55
C ARG A 144 1.26 -29.72 -7.05
N SER A 145 1.18 -30.85 -7.74
CA SER A 145 0.83 -30.89 -9.15
C SER A 145 -0.58 -30.35 -9.39
N PHE A 146 -0.84 -29.88 -10.60
CA PHE A 146 -2.15 -29.33 -10.97
C PHE A 146 -3.27 -30.35 -10.74
N GLY A 147 -4.29 -29.93 -10.00
CA GLY A 147 -5.43 -30.78 -9.65
C GLY A 147 -5.17 -31.76 -8.50
N SER A 148 -3.96 -31.76 -7.91
CA SER A 148 -3.72 -32.50 -6.66
C SER A 148 -4.59 -31.94 -5.52
N PRO A 149 -4.98 -32.77 -4.52
CA PRO A 149 -5.73 -32.30 -3.36
C PRO A 149 -5.06 -31.12 -2.64
N ALA A 150 -3.73 -31.14 -2.52
CA ALA A 150 -2.99 -30.07 -1.87
C ALA A 150 -3.01 -28.77 -2.68
N ALA A 151 -2.85 -28.83 -4.01
CA ALA A 151 -3.00 -27.65 -4.86
C ALA A 151 -4.42 -27.05 -4.77
N MET A 152 -5.46 -27.90 -4.77
CA MET A 152 -6.85 -27.44 -4.64
C MET A 152 -7.14 -26.85 -3.25
N TYR A 153 -6.56 -27.43 -2.19
CA TYR A 153 -6.66 -26.88 -0.84
C TYR A 153 -5.98 -25.50 -0.74
N THR A 154 -4.77 -25.37 -1.27
CA THR A 154 -4.06 -24.08 -1.35
C THR A 154 -4.86 -23.04 -2.11
N ASP A 155 -5.38 -23.37 -3.30
CA ASP A 155 -6.21 -22.44 -4.08
C ASP A 155 -7.46 -22.02 -3.29
N ARG A 156 -8.12 -22.94 -2.57
CA ARG A 156 -9.31 -22.62 -1.75
C ARG A 156 -9.00 -21.65 -0.60
N VAL A 157 -7.90 -21.88 0.11
CA VAL A 157 -7.47 -21.01 1.21
C VAL A 157 -7.06 -19.63 0.68
N GLU A 158 -6.29 -19.58 -0.41
CA GLU A 158 -5.91 -18.32 -1.06
C GLU A 158 -7.15 -17.53 -1.48
N MET A 159 -8.13 -18.18 -2.12
CA MET A 159 -9.40 -17.54 -2.49
C MET A 159 -10.18 -17.06 -1.28
N ALA A 160 -10.26 -17.85 -0.20
CA ALA A 160 -10.96 -17.45 1.03
C ALA A 160 -10.34 -16.19 1.64
N LEU A 161 -9.01 -16.14 1.76
CA LEU A 161 -8.30 -14.96 2.25
C LEU A 161 -8.52 -13.76 1.33
N TRP A 162 -8.41 -13.98 0.02
CA TRP A 162 -8.53 -12.93 -0.98
C TRP A 162 -9.96 -12.33 -1.02
N ILE A 163 -11.01 -13.16 -1.08
CA ILE A 163 -12.42 -12.71 -1.05
C ILE A 163 -12.71 -11.97 0.26
N SER A 164 -12.31 -12.54 1.40
CA SER A 164 -12.53 -11.93 2.72
C SER A 164 -11.89 -10.56 2.82
N ARG A 165 -10.63 -10.43 2.37
CA ARG A 165 -9.95 -9.13 2.36
C ARG A 165 -10.58 -8.16 1.37
N ARG A 166 -11.01 -8.64 0.20
CA ARG A 166 -11.63 -7.76 -0.81
C ARG A 166 -12.93 -7.17 -0.29
N VAL A 167 -13.77 -7.99 0.33
CA VAL A 167 -15.00 -7.53 1.00
C VAL A 167 -14.66 -6.70 2.24
N GLY A 168 -13.67 -7.09 3.05
CA GLY A 168 -13.21 -6.33 4.22
C GLY A 168 -12.70 -4.93 3.90
N SER A 169 -12.00 -4.77 2.77
CA SER A 169 -11.54 -3.47 2.28
C SER A 169 -12.69 -2.56 1.83
N PHE A 170 -13.83 -3.15 1.50
CA PHE A 170 -15.06 -2.44 1.19
C PHE A 170 -15.85 -2.11 2.45
N ASN A 171 -15.99 -3.07 3.37
CA ASN A 171 -16.53 -2.92 4.71
C ASN A 171 -15.98 -4.04 5.61
N SER A 172 -15.34 -3.67 6.73
CA SER A 172 -14.68 -4.64 7.63
C SER A 172 -15.64 -5.69 8.17
N SER A 173 -16.82 -5.28 8.67
CA SER A 173 -17.82 -6.19 9.24
C SER A 173 -18.30 -7.24 8.23
N LEU A 174 -18.52 -6.85 6.97
CA LEU A 174 -18.88 -7.80 5.91
C LEU A 174 -17.73 -8.76 5.58
N GLY A 175 -16.49 -8.27 5.65
CA GLY A 175 -15.29 -9.07 5.46
C GLY A 175 -15.13 -10.15 6.53
N ASP A 176 -15.43 -9.82 7.79
CA ASP A 176 -15.39 -10.78 8.91
C ASP A 176 -16.46 -11.86 8.77
N GLU A 177 -17.67 -11.49 8.35
CA GLU A 177 -18.74 -12.45 8.06
C GLU A 177 -18.38 -13.38 6.89
N VAL A 178 -17.81 -12.83 5.82
CA VAL A 178 -17.30 -13.61 4.68
C VAL A 178 -16.20 -14.55 5.11
N LYS A 179 -15.26 -14.08 5.96
CA LYS A 179 -14.20 -14.91 6.51
C LYS A 179 -14.79 -16.07 7.31
N ALA A 180 -15.71 -15.80 8.22
CA ALA A 180 -16.39 -16.84 9.00
C ALA A 180 -17.09 -17.87 8.09
N SER A 181 -17.86 -17.41 7.10
CA SER A 181 -18.57 -18.26 6.15
C SER A 181 -17.64 -19.13 5.29
N MET A 182 -16.55 -18.56 4.78
CA MET A 182 -15.59 -19.29 3.94
C MET A 182 -14.82 -20.32 4.74
N PHE A 183 -14.31 -19.95 5.93
CA PHE A 183 -13.43 -20.83 6.71
C PHE A 183 -14.17 -21.89 7.53
N ALA A 184 -15.44 -21.68 7.89
CA ALA A 184 -16.24 -22.69 8.59
C ALA A 184 -16.27 -24.04 7.84
N GLN A 185 -16.29 -24.00 6.51
CA GLN A 185 -16.39 -25.19 5.66
C GLN A 185 -15.05 -25.69 5.13
N VAL A 186 -13.99 -24.87 5.15
CA VAL A 186 -12.65 -25.32 4.73
C VAL A 186 -12.11 -26.38 5.71
N GLY A 187 -12.45 -26.28 7.00
CA GLY A 187 -12.12 -27.31 7.99
C GLY A 187 -12.84 -28.65 7.77
N GLU A 188 -14.04 -28.64 7.17
CA GLU A 188 -14.83 -29.86 6.92
C GLU A 188 -14.32 -30.68 5.72
N LEU A 189 -13.50 -30.09 4.84
CA LEU A 189 -12.94 -30.76 3.66
C LEU A 189 -11.93 -31.88 4.01
N GLN A 190 -11.51 -32.02 5.26
CA GLN A 190 -10.56 -33.06 5.68
C GLN A 190 -11.21 -34.44 5.93
N ALA A 191 -12.53 -34.55 5.96
CA ALA A 191 -13.21 -35.82 6.16
C ALA A 191 -14.12 -36.16 4.97
N PRO A 192 -13.74 -37.12 4.08
CA PRO A 192 -14.64 -37.64 3.07
C PRO A 192 -15.73 -38.47 3.78
N SER A 193 -16.77 -37.81 4.27
CA SER A 193 -17.98 -38.50 4.71
C SER A 193 -18.66 -39.07 3.46
N GLN A 194 -18.53 -40.39 3.24
CA GLN A 194 -19.20 -41.07 2.13
C GLN A 194 -20.72 -40.87 2.24
N PRO A 195 -21.37 -40.14 1.31
CA PRO A 195 -22.81 -40.02 1.33
C PRO A 195 -23.42 -41.34 0.87
N SER A 196 -24.36 -41.89 1.65
CA SER A 196 -25.03 -43.17 1.37
C SER A 196 -26.11 -43.10 0.29
N GLY A 197 -25.94 -42.27 -0.75
CA GLY A 197 -26.91 -42.11 -1.84
C GLY A 197 -26.24 -41.61 -3.12
N ALA A 198 -26.82 -41.95 -4.28
CA ALA A 198 -26.30 -41.49 -5.57
C ALA A 198 -26.21 -39.95 -5.59
N PRO A 199 -24.99 -39.38 -5.73
CA PRO A 199 -24.80 -37.94 -5.57
C PRO A 199 -25.56 -37.21 -6.67
N LYS A 200 -26.45 -36.30 -6.27
CA LYS A 200 -27.08 -35.35 -7.20
C LYS A 200 -25.97 -34.49 -7.78
N LYS A 201 -25.65 -34.66 -9.07
CA LYS A 201 -24.67 -33.81 -9.75
C LYS A 201 -25.24 -32.40 -9.90
N TYR A 202 -24.56 -31.42 -9.32
CA TYR A 202 -24.92 -30.01 -9.43
C TYR A 202 -24.28 -29.39 -10.68
N ARG A 203 -25.01 -28.49 -11.35
CA ARG A 203 -24.43 -27.60 -12.36
C ARG A 203 -24.01 -26.31 -11.65
N PRO A 204 -22.74 -25.89 -11.71
CA PRO A 204 -22.31 -24.62 -11.13
C PRO A 204 -22.95 -23.43 -11.85
N GLN A 205 -23.18 -22.36 -11.12
CA GLN A 205 -23.43 -21.04 -11.70
C GLN A 205 -22.09 -20.40 -12.01
N VAL A 206 -21.91 -19.93 -13.24
CA VAL A 206 -20.65 -19.35 -13.71
C VAL A 206 -20.90 -17.92 -14.16
N LEU A 207 -20.33 -16.97 -13.46
CA LEU A 207 -20.38 -15.56 -13.78
C LEU A 207 -19.06 -15.12 -14.41
N TYR A 208 -19.13 -14.59 -15.63
CA TYR A 208 -18.07 -13.81 -16.23
C TYR A 208 -18.41 -12.32 -16.14
N ILE A 209 -17.55 -11.53 -15.51
CA ILE A 209 -17.68 -10.08 -15.43
C ILE A 209 -16.78 -9.48 -16.50
N ALA A 210 -17.38 -8.94 -17.55
CA ALA A 210 -16.68 -8.12 -18.52
C ALA A 210 -16.79 -6.66 -18.10
N GLY A 211 -15.72 -5.87 -18.15
CA GLY A 211 -15.83 -4.44 -17.86
C GLY A 211 -14.91 -3.62 -18.73
N VAL A 212 -15.39 -2.44 -19.12
CA VAL A 212 -14.48 -1.35 -19.55
C VAL A 212 -13.78 -0.85 -18.28
N GLU A 213 -12.49 -0.62 -18.38
CA GLU A 213 -11.56 -0.36 -17.28
C GLU A 213 -12.09 0.56 -16.16
N GLY A 214 -11.68 0.29 -14.92
CA GLY A 214 -12.06 1.08 -13.75
C GLY A 214 -13.28 0.58 -12.98
N THR A 215 -14.29 0.04 -13.66
CA THR A 215 -15.58 -0.34 -13.03
C THR A 215 -15.47 -1.42 -11.94
N GLY A 216 -14.69 -2.48 -12.18
CA GLY A 216 -14.55 -3.60 -11.23
C GLY A 216 -13.89 -3.21 -9.89
N HIS A 217 -13.03 -2.17 -9.86
CA HIS A 217 -12.36 -1.75 -8.63
C HIS A 217 -13.15 -0.70 -7.83
N HIS A 218 -14.22 -0.14 -8.37
CA HIS A 218 -15.06 0.85 -7.70
C HIS A 218 -16.13 0.25 -6.77
N GLY A 219 -15.85 -0.92 -6.18
CA GLY A 219 -16.72 -1.54 -5.17
C GLY A 219 -17.82 -2.46 -5.71
N VAL A 220 -18.00 -2.58 -7.04
CA VAL A 220 -18.99 -3.50 -7.63
C VAL A 220 -18.64 -4.96 -7.32
N MET A 221 -17.36 -5.33 -7.37
CA MET A 221 -16.94 -6.70 -7.07
C MET A 221 -17.36 -7.18 -5.66
N PRO A 222 -17.04 -6.46 -4.58
CA PRO A 222 -17.57 -6.78 -3.24
C PRO A 222 -19.09 -6.94 -3.18
N MET A 223 -19.85 -6.13 -3.92
CA MET A 223 -21.32 -6.23 -3.96
C MET A 223 -21.83 -7.54 -4.55
N LEU A 224 -21.06 -8.18 -5.44
CA LEU A 224 -21.41 -9.46 -6.04
C LEU A 224 -20.86 -10.64 -5.22
N LEU A 225 -19.66 -10.50 -4.67
CA LEU A 225 -19.00 -11.57 -3.91
C LEU A 225 -19.63 -11.80 -2.54
N TYR A 226 -19.99 -10.75 -1.81
CA TYR A 226 -20.62 -10.90 -0.49
C TYR A 226 -21.88 -11.78 -0.54
N PRO A 227 -22.93 -11.46 -1.32
CA PRO A 227 -24.14 -12.29 -1.38
C PRO A 227 -23.86 -13.69 -1.95
N ALA A 228 -22.89 -13.84 -2.87
CA ALA A 228 -22.47 -15.15 -3.33
C ALA A 228 -21.90 -15.99 -2.17
N VAL A 229 -21.01 -15.44 -1.34
CA VAL A 229 -20.47 -16.16 -0.17
C VAL A 229 -21.56 -16.47 0.85
N ARG A 230 -22.53 -15.57 1.05
CA ARG A 230 -23.67 -15.83 1.94
C ARG A 230 -24.53 -17.00 1.45
N GLN A 231 -24.70 -17.15 0.14
CA GLN A 231 -25.52 -18.21 -0.47
C GLN A 231 -24.75 -19.53 -0.65
N PHE A 232 -23.48 -19.48 -1.02
CA PHE A 232 -22.70 -20.65 -1.45
C PHE A 232 -21.54 -21.00 -0.49
N GLY A 233 -21.24 -20.17 0.51
CA GLY A 233 -20.13 -20.38 1.45
C GLY A 233 -18.81 -20.59 0.72
N SER A 234 -18.07 -21.64 1.10
CA SER A 234 -16.83 -22.05 0.43
C SER A 234 -17.03 -22.60 -1.01
N GLY A 235 -18.29 -22.70 -1.46
CA GLY A 235 -18.66 -22.94 -2.85
C GLY A 235 -18.57 -21.69 -3.74
N THR A 236 -18.38 -20.50 -3.17
CA THR A 236 -18.00 -19.31 -3.93
C THR A 236 -16.53 -19.38 -4.28
N ILE A 237 -16.26 -19.35 -5.58
CA ILE A 237 -14.92 -19.48 -6.13
C ILE A 237 -14.71 -18.25 -7.00
N SER A 238 -13.63 -17.52 -6.78
CA SER A 238 -13.32 -16.35 -7.59
C SER A 238 -11.83 -16.33 -7.90
N TRP A 239 -11.52 -16.17 -9.19
CA TRP A 239 -10.17 -15.96 -9.74
C TRP A 239 -9.05 -16.76 -9.05
N TRP A 240 -8.72 -17.95 -9.56
CA TRP A 240 -7.67 -18.78 -8.95
C TRP A 240 -6.60 -19.26 -9.94
N ARG A 241 -5.42 -19.59 -9.39
CA ARG A 241 -4.17 -19.84 -10.13
C ARG A 241 -4.33 -20.99 -11.11
N SER A 242 -4.98 -22.07 -10.68
CA SER A 242 -5.21 -23.23 -11.54
C SER A 242 -6.13 -22.91 -12.73
N LEU A 243 -7.14 -22.04 -12.58
CA LEU A 243 -7.95 -21.63 -13.73
C LEU A 243 -7.13 -20.85 -14.78
N ARG A 244 -6.17 -20.03 -14.35
CA ARG A 244 -5.22 -19.36 -15.27
C ARG A 244 -4.31 -20.35 -15.98
N GLU A 245 -3.87 -21.41 -15.31
CA GLU A 245 -3.11 -22.47 -15.98
C GLU A 245 -3.93 -23.11 -17.11
N VAL A 246 -5.23 -23.33 -16.90
CA VAL A 246 -6.14 -23.80 -17.96
C VAL A 246 -6.22 -22.77 -19.07
N LEU A 247 -6.65 -21.54 -18.77
CA LEU A 247 -7.05 -20.59 -19.81
C LEU A 247 -5.88 -19.91 -20.53
N MET A 248 -4.73 -19.78 -19.88
CA MET A 248 -3.60 -19.03 -20.44
C MET A 248 -2.40 -19.92 -20.78
N LYS A 249 -2.11 -20.96 -19.98
CA LYS A 249 -0.90 -21.79 -20.15
C LYS A 249 -1.15 -23.08 -20.92
N THR A 250 -2.38 -23.58 -20.91
CA THR A 250 -2.74 -24.81 -21.63
C THR A 250 -3.04 -24.48 -23.10
N PRO A 251 -2.51 -25.24 -24.08
CA PRO A 251 -2.85 -25.06 -25.48
C PRO A 251 -4.38 -25.16 -25.72
N PRO A 252 -4.99 -24.33 -26.59
CA PRO A 252 -6.44 -24.30 -26.80
C PRO A 252 -7.08 -25.68 -27.00
N SER A 253 -6.44 -26.55 -27.79
CA SER A 253 -6.91 -27.92 -28.06
C SER A 253 -7.04 -28.82 -26.82
N ARG A 254 -6.36 -28.49 -25.72
CA ARG A 254 -6.34 -29.25 -24.46
C ARG A 254 -7.14 -28.57 -23.34
N ARG A 255 -7.58 -27.32 -23.51
CA ARG A 255 -8.24 -26.53 -22.45
C ARG A 255 -9.51 -27.17 -21.94
N LYS A 256 -10.34 -27.73 -22.83
CA LYS A 256 -11.58 -28.41 -22.44
C LYS A 256 -11.34 -29.59 -21.49
N ALA A 257 -10.40 -30.47 -21.85
CA ALA A 257 -10.05 -31.61 -21.00
C ALA A 257 -9.40 -31.17 -19.68
N ARG A 258 -8.51 -30.16 -19.73
CA ARG A 258 -7.84 -29.62 -18.55
C ARG A 258 -8.80 -28.88 -17.61
N LEU A 259 -9.78 -28.16 -18.14
CA LEU A 259 -10.85 -27.53 -17.37
C LEU A 259 -11.69 -28.59 -16.67
N HIS A 260 -12.08 -29.64 -17.39
CA HIS A 260 -12.85 -30.74 -16.78
C HIS A 260 -12.08 -31.38 -15.62
N GLN A 261 -10.78 -31.67 -15.81
CA GLN A 261 -9.89 -32.17 -14.75
C GLN A 261 -9.87 -31.23 -13.54
N LEU A 262 -9.80 -29.92 -13.76
CA LEU A 262 -9.78 -28.93 -12.68
C LEU A 262 -11.10 -28.90 -11.90
N LEU A 263 -12.23 -28.84 -12.61
CA LEU A 263 -13.56 -28.78 -11.99
C LEU A 263 -13.87 -30.05 -11.20
N ASP A 264 -13.42 -31.21 -11.70
CA ASP A 264 -13.53 -32.49 -11.01
C ASP A 264 -12.64 -32.54 -9.76
N ALA A 265 -11.36 -32.16 -9.88
CA ALA A 265 -10.43 -32.09 -8.74
C ALA A 265 -10.91 -31.12 -7.64
N MET A 266 -11.61 -30.06 -8.03
CA MET A 266 -12.21 -29.11 -7.09
C MET A 266 -13.50 -29.61 -6.44
N GLY A 267 -14.09 -30.73 -6.89
CA GLY A 267 -15.39 -31.20 -6.40
C GLY A 267 -16.54 -30.26 -6.76
N ILE A 268 -16.45 -29.56 -7.90
CA ILE A 268 -17.45 -28.54 -8.29
C ILE A 268 -18.84 -29.14 -8.48
N PHE A 269 -18.91 -30.42 -8.85
CA PHE A 269 -20.17 -31.10 -9.14
C PHE A 269 -20.85 -31.69 -7.89
N ASP A 270 -20.17 -31.70 -6.74
CA ASP A 270 -20.64 -32.37 -5.52
C ASP A 270 -21.59 -31.50 -4.70
N ARG A 271 -21.57 -30.18 -4.92
CA ARG A 271 -22.42 -29.20 -4.25
C ARG A 271 -22.65 -27.96 -5.12
N PRO A 272 -23.63 -27.10 -4.82
CA PRO A 272 -23.80 -25.83 -5.51
C PRO A 272 -22.54 -24.98 -5.42
N HIS A 273 -22.06 -24.49 -6.56
CA HIS A 273 -20.91 -23.59 -6.65
C HIS A 273 -21.28 -22.34 -7.46
N PHE A 274 -20.66 -21.22 -7.09
CA PHE A 274 -20.74 -19.96 -7.80
C PHE A 274 -19.34 -19.52 -8.19
N ILE A 275 -19.03 -19.64 -9.48
CA ILE A 275 -17.72 -19.36 -10.05
C ILE A 275 -17.74 -17.95 -10.61
N VAL A 276 -16.83 -17.08 -10.17
CA VAL A 276 -16.72 -15.69 -10.63
C VAL A 276 -15.36 -15.46 -11.28
N GLU A 277 -15.40 -15.21 -12.58
CA GLU A 277 -14.25 -14.75 -13.38
C GLU A 277 -14.47 -13.28 -13.78
N TRP A 278 -13.44 -12.46 -13.71
CA TRP A 278 -13.54 -11.03 -14.04
C TRP A 278 -12.34 -10.48 -14.81
N CYS A 279 -11.37 -11.30 -15.18
CA CYS A 279 -10.20 -10.89 -15.96
C CYS A 279 -10.54 -10.63 -17.44
N SER A 280 -11.56 -9.82 -17.69
CA SER A 280 -11.65 -9.12 -18.96
C SER A 280 -10.51 -8.12 -19.04
N TRP A 281 -9.74 -8.16 -20.12
CA TRP A 281 -8.91 -7.02 -20.47
C TRP A 281 -9.77 -5.74 -20.50
N PRO A 282 -9.23 -4.57 -20.13
CA PRO A 282 -7.85 -4.31 -19.69
C PRO A 282 -7.58 -4.50 -18.18
N PHE A 283 -8.34 -5.32 -17.45
CA PHE A 283 -8.04 -5.57 -16.04
C PHE A 283 -6.83 -6.52 -15.87
N GLY A 284 -5.68 -6.00 -15.44
CA GLY A 284 -4.59 -6.83 -14.90
C GLY A 284 -3.29 -6.11 -14.57
N GLU A 285 -2.96 -6.05 -13.27
CA GLU A 285 -1.62 -5.88 -12.64
C GLU A 285 -0.78 -4.63 -13.04
N ASP A 286 -0.48 -3.77 -12.06
CA ASP A 286 0.43 -2.59 -12.16
C ASP A 286 1.80 -2.89 -12.80
N VAL A 287 2.23 -4.16 -12.82
CA VAL A 287 3.55 -4.59 -13.33
C VAL A 287 3.49 -5.12 -14.76
N ARG A 288 2.30 -5.17 -15.37
CA ARG A 288 2.16 -5.40 -16.79
C ARG A 288 2.43 -4.07 -17.48
N GLY A 289 3.70 -3.75 -17.65
CA GLY A 289 4.05 -3.06 -18.88
C GLY A 289 3.43 -3.90 -19.99
N ARG A 290 2.45 -3.36 -20.72
CA ARG A 290 2.13 -3.85 -22.08
C ARG A 290 3.40 -4.00 -22.93
N TRP A 291 4.45 -3.30 -22.47
CA TRP A 291 5.81 -3.12 -22.93
C TRP A 291 6.84 -3.42 -21.82
N SER A 292 6.66 -4.48 -21.02
CA SER A 292 7.74 -4.88 -20.11
C SER A 292 9.02 -5.10 -20.93
N GLU A 293 10.18 -4.64 -20.43
CA GLU A 293 11.49 -4.93 -21.02
C GLU A 293 11.57 -6.42 -21.37
N GLY A 294 11.59 -6.74 -22.68
CA GLY A 294 11.58 -8.11 -23.20
C GLY A 294 10.43 -8.49 -24.13
N CYS A 295 9.42 -7.63 -24.38
CA CYS A 295 8.43 -7.84 -25.44
C CYS A 295 8.57 -6.78 -26.56
N ASP A 296 9.69 -6.82 -27.29
CA ASP A 296 10.00 -5.95 -28.43
C ASP A 296 9.25 -6.35 -29.71
N ASP A 297 7.92 -6.52 -29.64
CA ASP A 297 7.10 -6.76 -30.81
C ASP A 297 6.35 -5.48 -31.24
N PRO A 298 6.89 -4.70 -32.19
CA PRO A 298 6.26 -3.48 -32.68
C PRO A 298 4.95 -3.74 -33.46
N ASN A 299 4.60 -5.00 -33.75
CA ASN A 299 3.38 -5.38 -34.48
C ASN A 299 2.27 -5.93 -33.58
N SER A 300 2.47 -5.98 -32.26
CA SER A 300 1.51 -6.55 -31.31
C SER A 300 0.13 -5.89 -31.40
N LEU A 301 0.06 -4.55 -31.44
CA LEU A 301 -1.19 -3.80 -31.64
C LEU A 301 -1.88 -4.17 -32.96
N GLN A 302 -1.14 -4.24 -34.07
CA GLN A 302 -1.70 -4.67 -35.36
C GLN A 302 -2.18 -6.13 -35.32
N ARG A 303 -1.53 -6.99 -34.54
CA ARG A 303 -1.92 -8.40 -34.33
C ARG A 303 -3.22 -8.49 -33.53
N GLU A 304 -3.40 -7.63 -32.54
CA GLU A 304 -4.62 -7.48 -31.74
C GLU A 304 -5.76 -6.87 -32.56
N GLU A 305 -5.49 -5.86 -33.36
CA GLU A 305 -6.43 -5.30 -34.33
C GLU A 305 -6.88 -6.37 -35.35
N ARG A 306 -5.96 -7.20 -35.84
CA ARG A 306 -6.24 -8.31 -36.78
C ARG A 306 -7.01 -9.45 -36.12
N SER A 307 -6.61 -9.89 -34.92
CA SER A 307 -7.28 -10.96 -34.18
C SER A 307 -8.62 -10.51 -33.62
N GLY A 308 -8.77 -9.20 -33.41
CA GLY A 308 -9.88 -8.59 -32.71
C GLY A 308 -9.92 -8.88 -31.22
N ASN A 309 -8.94 -9.61 -30.65
CA ASN A 309 -8.85 -9.96 -29.24
C ASN A 309 -7.59 -9.31 -28.64
N PRO A 310 -7.72 -8.25 -27.82
CA PRO A 310 -6.57 -7.59 -27.24
C PRO A 310 -5.89 -8.43 -26.13
N GLY A 311 -4.56 -8.44 -26.16
CA GLY A 311 -3.54 -9.17 -25.40
C GLY A 311 -3.90 -9.91 -24.10
N ASN A 312 -3.33 -11.10 -23.94
CA ASN A 312 -3.21 -11.89 -22.69
C ASN A 312 -4.47 -12.05 -21.82
N SER A 313 -5.66 -11.82 -22.39
CA SER A 313 -6.93 -12.06 -21.72
C SER A 313 -7.55 -13.37 -22.17
N VAL A 314 -8.42 -13.89 -21.31
CA VAL A 314 -9.24 -15.04 -21.68
C VAL A 314 -10.22 -14.55 -22.73
N ASP A 315 -10.22 -15.19 -23.90
CA ASP A 315 -11.22 -14.89 -24.91
C ASP A 315 -12.62 -15.20 -24.33
N LEU A 316 -13.48 -14.18 -24.26
CA LEU A 316 -14.80 -14.28 -23.63
C LEU A 316 -15.66 -15.35 -24.32
N ARG A 317 -15.58 -15.45 -25.65
CA ARG A 317 -16.32 -16.47 -26.39
C ARG A 317 -15.83 -17.86 -26.02
N GLU A 318 -14.52 -18.09 -26.02
CA GLU A 318 -13.92 -19.35 -25.61
C GLU A 318 -14.27 -19.71 -24.15
N PHE A 319 -14.23 -18.74 -23.23
CA PHE A 319 -14.62 -18.94 -21.84
C PHE A 319 -16.06 -19.48 -21.76
N VAL A 320 -17.00 -18.80 -22.42
CA VAL A 320 -18.40 -19.23 -22.47
C VAL A 320 -18.52 -20.62 -23.08
N GLU A 321 -17.85 -20.86 -24.22
CA GLU A 321 -17.87 -22.16 -24.92
C GLU A 321 -17.34 -23.31 -24.06
N LEU A 322 -16.31 -23.07 -23.25
CA LEU A 322 -15.76 -24.04 -22.32
C LEU A 322 -16.69 -24.30 -21.14
N PHE A 323 -17.12 -23.24 -20.44
CA PHE A 323 -17.87 -23.37 -19.18
C PHE A 323 -19.33 -23.76 -19.37
N GLN A 324 -19.98 -23.43 -20.49
CA GLN A 324 -21.40 -23.80 -20.73
C GLN A 324 -21.61 -25.32 -20.78
N THR A 325 -20.55 -26.08 -21.09
CA THR A 325 -20.60 -27.55 -21.05
C THR A 325 -20.70 -28.11 -19.63
N HIS A 326 -20.32 -27.32 -18.63
CA HIS A 326 -20.25 -27.74 -17.23
C HIS A 326 -21.33 -27.08 -16.36
N GLY A 327 -21.67 -25.82 -16.62
CA GLY A 327 -22.57 -25.03 -15.77
C GLY A 327 -23.44 -24.05 -16.54
N ASP A 328 -24.13 -23.20 -15.79
CA ASP A 328 -25.00 -22.16 -16.34
C ASP A 328 -24.22 -20.85 -16.36
N VAL A 329 -23.82 -20.42 -17.56
CA VAL A 329 -22.94 -19.26 -17.74
C VAL A 329 -23.77 -17.98 -17.88
N LYS A 330 -23.43 -16.96 -17.09
CA LYS A 330 -23.95 -15.60 -17.20
C LYS A 330 -22.79 -14.62 -17.42
N VAL A 331 -22.99 -13.66 -18.33
CA VAL A 331 -22.03 -12.60 -18.60
C VAL A 331 -22.61 -11.26 -18.15
N LEU A 332 -21.99 -10.63 -17.16
CA LEU A 332 -22.36 -9.29 -16.71
C LEU A 332 -21.35 -8.28 -17.22
N VAL A 333 -21.78 -7.35 -18.08
CA VAL A 333 -20.91 -6.31 -18.62
C VAL A 333 -21.06 -5.02 -17.79
N LEU A 334 -19.98 -4.58 -17.16
CA LEU A 334 -19.90 -3.30 -16.44
C LEU A 334 -19.40 -2.21 -17.39
N HIS A 335 -20.32 -1.31 -17.76
CA HIS A 335 -20.01 -0.19 -18.63
C HIS A 335 -19.69 1.08 -17.83
N ARG A 336 -18.79 1.89 -18.36
CA ARG A 336 -18.52 3.26 -17.89
C ARG A 336 -18.15 4.12 -19.09
N GLY A 337 -18.52 5.40 -19.07
CA GLY A 337 -18.19 6.32 -20.16
C GLY A 337 -16.69 6.35 -20.47
N LEU A 338 -16.33 6.45 -21.75
CA LEU A 338 -14.95 6.25 -22.23
C LEU A 338 -13.95 7.16 -21.54
N ALA A 339 -14.29 8.45 -21.37
CA ALA A 339 -13.45 9.41 -20.65
C ALA A 339 -13.20 9.00 -19.19
N SER A 340 -14.26 8.62 -18.45
CA SER A 340 -14.14 8.22 -17.06
C SER A 340 -13.36 6.92 -16.88
N ALA A 341 -13.51 5.98 -17.83
CA ALA A 341 -12.71 4.76 -17.86
C ALA A 341 -11.23 5.09 -18.11
N ALA A 342 -10.91 5.84 -19.16
CA ALA A 342 -9.53 6.20 -19.51
C ALA A 342 -8.80 6.97 -18.40
N TRP A 343 -9.50 7.89 -17.72
CA TRP A 343 -8.91 8.67 -16.62
C TRP A 343 -8.44 7.82 -15.45
N SER A 344 -9.09 6.68 -15.23
CA SER A 344 -8.76 5.80 -14.10
C SER A 344 -7.32 5.28 -14.18
N HIS A 345 -6.75 5.25 -15.40
CA HIS A 345 -5.40 4.79 -15.71
C HIS A 345 -4.70 5.72 -16.71
N LYS A 346 -4.77 7.04 -16.45
CA LYS A 346 -4.30 8.10 -17.35
C LYS A 346 -2.81 8.06 -17.79
N GLU A 347 -2.00 7.23 -17.14
CA GLU A 347 -0.57 7.05 -17.43
C GLU A 347 -0.29 5.79 -18.28
N TRP A 348 -1.31 4.98 -18.58
CA TRP A 348 -1.16 3.77 -19.38
C TRP A 348 -1.08 4.08 -20.87
N ASP A 349 -0.53 3.14 -21.64
CA ASP A 349 -0.53 3.14 -23.11
C ASP A 349 0.04 4.40 -23.76
N ASP A 350 1.11 4.96 -23.19
CA ASP A 350 1.73 6.21 -23.64
C ASP A 350 0.82 7.45 -23.49
N GLY A 351 -0.19 7.34 -22.63
CA GLY A 351 -1.00 8.45 -22.16
C GLY A 351 -2.50 8.27 -22.40
N LEU A 352 -3.25 9.21 -21.84
CA LEU A 352 -4.70 9.14 -21.71
C LEU A 352 -5.47 8.94 -23.04
N VAL A 353 -5.04 9.55 -24.14
CA VAL A 353 -5.75 9.49 -25.43
C VAL A 353 -5.52 8.14 -26.12
N GLU A 354 -4.28 7.66 -26.14
CA GLU A 354 -3.93 6.36 -26.71
C GLU A 354 -4.60 5.23 -25.90
N HIS A 355 -4.60 5.35 -24.57
CA HIS A 355 -5.34 4.45 -23.70
C HIS A 355 -6.85 4.41 -24.03
N ALA A 356 -7.48 5.56 -24.28
CA ALA A 356 -8.89 5.60 -24.69
C ALA A 356 -9.15 4.93 -26.04
N LYS A 357 -8.23 5.03 -27.02
CA LYS A 357 -8.36 4.28 -28.29
C LYS A 357 -8.31 2.78 -28.06
N VAL A 358 -7.51 2.36 -27.10
CA VAL A 358 -7.40 0.95 -26.76
C VAL A 358 -8.69 0.43 -26.10
N LEU A 359 -9.26 1.20 -25.16
CA LEU A 359 -10.59 0.91 -24.61
C LEU A 359 -11.68 0.86 -25.70
N ALA A 360 -11.56 1.70 -26.72
CA ALA A 360 -12.44 1.68 -27.88
C ALA A 360 -12.32 0.37 -28.69
N LEU A 361 -11.11 -0.16 -28.90
CA LEU A 361 -10.91 -1.48 -29.53
C LEU A 361 -11.52 -2.61 -28.69
N PHE A 362 -11.45 -2.51 -27.36
CA PHE A 362 -12.12 -3.46 -26.47
C PHE A 362 -13.63 -3.45 -26.65
N ASN A 363 -14.24 -2.26 -26.74
CA ASN A 363 -15.67 -2.12 -27.00
C ASN A 363 -16.06 -2.73 -28.35
N ASP A 364 -15.24 -2.58 -29.39
CA ASP A 364 -15.45 -3.22 -30.69
C ASP A 364 -15.39 -4.77 -30.59
N TYR A 365 -14.46 -5.31 -29.79
CA TYR A 365 -14.42 -6.74 -29.46
C TYR A 365 -15.69 -7.20 -28.74
N LEU A 366 -16.04 -6.56 -27.61
CA LEU A 366 -17.22 -6.90 -26.83
C LEU A 366 -18.47 -6.88 -27.70
N THR A 367 -18.65 -5.84 -28.51
CA THR A 367 -19.79 -5.72 -29.43
C THR A 367 -19.90 -6.93 -30.36
N ARG A 368 -18.79 -7.37 -30.96
CA ARG A 368 -18.77 -8.52 -31.87
C ARG A 368 -19.05 -9.84 -31.15
N VAL A 369 -18.52 -10.02 -29.94
CA VAL A 369 -18.71 -11.24 -29.14
C VAL A 369 -20.14 -11.33 -28.63
N LEU A 370 -20.65 -10.26 -28.02
CA LEU A 370 -21.98 -10.22 -27.40
C LEU A 370 -23.12 -10.38 -28.43
N ARG A 371 -22.92 -9.95 -29.70
CA ARG A 371 -23.86 -10.25 -30.81
C ARG A 371 -24.07 -11.75 -31.05
N LYS A 372 -23.11 -12.59 -30.66
CA LYS A 372 -23.15 -14.04 -30.88
C LYS A 372 -23.69 -14.80 -29.67
N PHE A 373 -23.92 -14.12 -28.54
CA PHE A 373 -24.46 -14.75 -27.34
C PHE A 373 -25.98 -14.62 -27.29
N ASP A 374 -26.61 -15.63 -26.69
CA ASP A 374 -28.04 -15.62 -26.48
C ASP A 374 -28.46 -14.48 -25.55
N ALA A 375 -29.64 -13.94 -25.83
CA ALA A 375 -30.14 -12.73 -25.19
C ALA A 375 -30.43 -12.91 -23.69
N ASP A 376 -30.46 -14.11 -23.14
CA ASP A 376 -30.64 -14.42 -21.71
C ASP A 376 -29.32 -14.72 -20.99
N MET A 377 -28.25 -14.96 -21.75
CA MET A 377 -26.92 -15.30 -21.23
C MET A 377 -26.20 -14.06 -20.69
N TRP A 378 -26.47 -12.87 -21.22
CA TRP A 378 -25.71 -11.69 -20.87
C TRP A 378 -26.57 -10.44 -20.62
N ARG A 379 -26.11 -9.58 -19.73
CA ARG A 379 -26.70 -8.27 -19.44
C ARG A 379 -25.59 -7.26 -19.22
N TRP A 380 -25.93 -5.98 -19.26
CA TRP A 380 -24.99 -4.91 -18.91
C TRP A 380 -25.57 -3.88 -17.97
N VAL A 381 -24.70 -3.22 -17.22
CA VAL A 381 -25.04 -2.20 -16.23
C VAL A 381 -24.11 -1.02 -16.44
N ALA A 382 -24.65 0.20 -16.55
CA ALA A 382 -23.80 1.39 -16.46
C ALA A 382 -23.41 1.63 -15.00
N TYR A 383 -22.13 1.88 -14.75
CA TYR A 383 -21.65 2.26 -13.42
C TYR A 383 -22.36 3.50 -12.90
N GLU A 384 -22.68 4.43 -13.79
CA GLU A 384 -23.44 5.65 -13.49
C GLU A 384 -24.86 5.34 -12.99
N ASP A 385 -25.52 4.30 -13.51
CA ASP A 385 -26.86 3.89 -13.06
C ASP A 385 -26.81 3.32 -11.63
N LEU A 386 -25.76 2.58 -11.30
CA LEU A 386 -25.52 2.09 -9.93
C LEU A 386 -25.28 3.26 -8.96
N CYS A 387 -24.52 4.26 -9.41
CA CYS A 387 -24.27 5.45 -8.60
C CYS A 387 -25.56 6.23 -8.37
N GLU A 388 -26.38 6.42 -9.41
CA GLU A 388 -27.65 7.12 -9.31
C GLU A 388 -28.65 6.39 -8.43
N ALA A 389 -28.81 5.07 -8.59
CA ALA A 389 -29.65 4.26 -7.71
C ALA A 389 -29.21 4.38 -6.24
N HIS A 390 -27.90 4.39 -5.99
CA HIS A 390 -27.36 4.60 -4.64
C HIS A 390 -27.64 6.00 -4.09
N VAL A 391 -27.46 7.05 -4.90
CA VAL A 391 -27.75 8.44 -4.52
C VAL A 391 -29.23 8.62 -4.18
N GLN A 392 -30.12 7.98 -4.94
CA GLN A 392 -31.56 7.96 -4.68
C GLN A 392 -31.96 7.06 -3.50
N GLN A 393 -30.99 6.36 -2.89
CA GLN A 393 -31.22 5.35 -1.85
C GLN A 393 -32.19 4.22 -2.29
N ASP A 394 -32.35 4.00 -3.60
CA ASP A 394 -33.10 2.87 -4.12
C ASP A 394 -32.20 1.63 -4.13
N PHE A 395 -31.97 1.09 -2.94
CA PHE A 395 -31.18 -0.13 -2.79
C PHE A 395 -31.87 -1.36 -3.39
N SER A 396 -33.15 -1.26 -3.73
CA SER A 396 -33.88 -2.36 -4.38
C SER A 396 -33.49 -2.53 -5.85
N ALA A 397 -32.94 -1.48 -6.47
CA ALA A 397 -32.43 -1.50 -7.84
C ALA A 397 -31.52 -2.70 -8.12
N ILE A 398 -30.64 -3.03 -7.17
CA ILE A 398 -29.67 -4.11 -7.31
C ILE A 398 -30.31 -5.51 -7.46
N LYS A 399 -31.60 -5.67 -7.11
CA LYS A 399 -32.37 -6.91 -7.30
C LYS A 399 -32.39 -7.35 -8.76
N ALA A 400 -32.44 -6.43 -9.72
CA ALA A 400 -32.39 -6.78 -11.14
C ALA A 400 -31.07 -7.47 -11.53
N ILE A 401 -29.96 -7.09 -10.90
CA ILE A 401 -28.67 -7.78 -11.07
C ILE A 401 -28.71 -9.15 -10.40
N ALA A 402 -29.21 -9.24 -9.17
CA ALA A 402 -29.32 -10.51 -8.46
C ALA A 402 -30.18 -11.54 -9.22
N ASP A 403 -31.32 -11.10 -9.78
CA ASP A 403 -32.22 -11.92 -10.57
C ASP A 403 -31.54 -12.50 -11.80
N PHE A 404 -30.81 -11.65 -12.54
CA PHE A 404 -30.06 -12.09 -13.70
C PHE A 404 -28.98 -13.11 -13.34
N LEU A 405 -28.32 -12.91 -12.20
CA LEU A 405 -27.24 -13.78 -11.71
C LEU A 405 -27.74 -15.05 -11.00
N GLY A 406 -29.05 -15.17 -10.74
CA GLY A 406 -29.60 -16.28 -9.95
C GLY A 406 -29.17 -16.26 -8.48
N LEU A 407 -28.84 -15.08 -7.95
CA LEU A 407 -28.57 -14.87 -6.53
C LEU A 407 -29.88 -14.68 -5.77
N GLN A 408 -29.96 -15.21 -4.55
CA GLN A 408 -31.17 -15.06 -3.74
C GLN A 408 -31.47 -13.59 -3.44
N ARG A 409 -32.73 -13.19 -3.69
CA ARG A 409 -33.25 -11.88 -3.28
C ARG A 409 -33.23 -11.82 -1.75
N GLY A 410 -32.26 -11.12 -1.19
CA GLY A 410 -32.08 -11.08 0.26
C GLY A 410 -31.64 -9.72 0.77
N ALA A 411 -31.84 -9.52 2.07
CA ALA A 411 -31.35 -8.35 2.79
C ALA A 411 -29.84 -8.16 2.65
N ASP A 412 -29.09 -9.24 2.41
CA ASP A 412 -27.63 -9.21 2.18
C ASP A 412 -27.21 -8.37 0.98
N LEU A 413 -27.97 -8.42 -0.11
CA LEU A 413 -27.69 -7.69 -1.35
C LEU A 413 -27.93 -6.18 -1.17
N GLU A 414 -29.05 -5.81 -0.54
CA GLU A 414 -29.35 -4.42 -0.20
C GLU A 414 -28.35 -3.88 0.84
N ARG A 415 -27.99 -4.72 1.84
CA ARG A 415 -27.02 -4.39 2.89
C ARG A 415 -25.65 -4.08 2.31
N VAL A 416 -25.12 -4.91 1.41
CA VAL A 416 -23.82 -4.62 0.79
C VAL A 416 -23.90 -3.39 -0.11
N PHE A 417 -25.03 -3.18 -0.80
CA PHE A 417 -25.19 -2.00 -1.65
C PHE A 417 -25.27 -0.69 -0.85
N ARG A 418 -25.83 -0.68 0.38
CA ARG A 418 -25.76 0.49 1.28
C ARG A 418 -24.35 0.93 1.65
N HIS A 419 -23.38 0.03 1.56
CA HIS A 419 -21.97 0.34 1.79
C HIS A 419 -21.21 0.72 0.52
N PHE A 420 -21.87 0.69 -0.64
CA PHE A 420 -21.28 1.13 -1.90
C PHE A 420 -20.90 2.61 -1.81
N ARG A 421 -19.69 2.93 -2.27
CA ARG A 421 -19.19 4.29 -2.29
C ARG A 421 -18.92 4.68 -3.73
N PRO A 422 -19.88 5.38 -4.38
CA PRO A 422 -19.67 5.92 -5.72
C PRO A 422 -18.35 6.71 -5.79
N SER A 423 -17.62 6.55 -6.89
CA SER A 423 -16.45 7.37 -7.18
C SER A 423 -16.89 8.83 -7.29
N ARG A 424 -16.37 9.69 -6.41
CA ARG A 424 -16.62 11.16 -6.44
C ARG A 424 -15.76 11.92 -7.45
N LYS A 425 -14.87 11.22 -8.16
CA LYS A 425 -13.97 11.86 -9.13
C LYS A 425 -14.73 12.23 -10.40
N ASP A 426 -14.73 13.51 -10.75
CA ASP A 426 -15.17 13.98 -12.07
C ASP A 426 -13.97 13.98 -13.03
N ALA A 427 -13.78 12.84 -13.69
CA ALA A 427 -12.73 12.66 -14.69
C ALA A 427 -12.70 13.76 -15.75
N SER A 428 -13.86 14.26 -16.18
CA SER A 428 -13.92 15.30 -17.22
C SER A 428 -13.38 16.64 -16.71
N SER A 429 -13.56 16.95 -15.42
CA SER A 429 -13.06 18.18 -14.81
C SER A 429 -11.55 18.19 -14.59
N GLU A 430 -10.94 17.01 -14.46
CA GLU A 430 -9.50 16.85 -14.22
C GLU A 430 -8.68 16.68 -15.52
N MET A 431 -9.35 16.47 -16.67
CA MET A 431 -8.71 16.35 -17.98
C MET A 431 -8.44 17.71 -18.62
N SER A 432 -7.36 17.79 -19.41
CA SER A 432 -7.20 18.94 -20.31
C SER A 432 -8.32 18.99 -21.36
N PRO A 433 -8.74 20.19 -21.80
CA PRO A 433 -9.74 20.33 -22.86
C PRO A 433 -9.35 19.62 -24.16
N GLU A 434 -8.06 19.57 -24.51
CA GLU A 434 -7.58 18.82 -25.69
C GLU A 434 -7.83 17.33 -25.57
N ASN A 435 -7.42 16.72 -24.44
CA ASN A 435 -7.57 15.28 -24.23
C ASN A 435 -9.04 14.89 -24.18
N LEU A 436 -9.87 15.65 -23.45
CA LEU A 436 -11.30 15.38 -23.37
C LEU A 436 -11.99 15.45 -24.73
N ARG A 437 -11.63 16.43 -25.59
CA ARG A 437 -12.15 16.52 -26.96
C ARG A 437 -11.69 15.33 -27.82
N ALA A 438 -10.41 14.94 -27.72
CA ALA A 438 -9.88 13.81 -28.48
C ALA A 438 -10.59 12.49 -28.10
N ILE A 439 -10.79 12.24 -26.81
CA ILE A 439 -11.48 11.03 -26.31
C ILE A 439 -12.95 11.04 -26.73
N ARG A 440 -13.63 12.18 -26.63
CA ARG A 440 -15.03 12.31 -27.09
C ARG A 440 -15.17 12.07 -28.58
N ARG A 441 -14.21 12.52 -29.39
CA ARG A 441 -14.21 12.22 -30.83
C ARG A 441 -14.15 10.70 -31.08
N VAL A 442 -13.28 9.98 -30.37
CA VAL A 442 -13.21 8.50 -30.46
C VAL A 442 -14.56 7.87 -30.09
N GLU A 443 -15.20 8.35 -29.02
CA GLU A 443 -16.51 7.88 -28.59
C GLU A 443 -17.61 8.20 -29.62
N GLU A 444 -17.67 9.43 -30.13
CA GLU A 444 -18.65 9.90 -31.13
C GLU A 444 -18.55 9.14 -32.46
N GLU A 445 -17.33 8.90 -32.96
CA GLU A 445 -17.08 8.15 -34.20
C GLU A 445 -17.66 6.72 -34.15
N LYS A 446 -17.76 6.13 -32.95
CA LYS A 446 -18.13 4.73 -32.75
C LYS A 446 -19.50 4.55 -32.07
N CYS A 447 -20.02 5.58 -31.42
CA CYS A 447 -21.16 5.54 -30.48
C CYS A 447 -22.40 4.81 -30.99
N GLN A 448 -22.71 4.88 -32.29
CA GLN A 448 -23.93 4.27 -32.85
C GLN A 448 -23.79 2.77 -33.14
N THR A 449 -22.56 2.29 -33.34
CA THR A 449 -22.31 0.94 -33.87
C THR A 449 -21.81 -0.04 -32.82
N TRP A 450 -21.36 0.47 -31.67
CA TRP A 450 -20.78 -0.32 -30.60
C TRP A 450 -21.65 -0.42 -29.35
N PHE A 451 -21.23 -1.32 -28.44
CA PHE A 451 -21.66 -1.36 -27.06
C PHE A 451 -21.36 -0.02 -26.37
N PRO A 452 -22.28 0.56 -25.57
CA PRO A 452 -23.56 -0.04 -25.16
C PRO A 452 -24.75 0.25 -26.10
N SER A 453 -24.66 1.27 -26.97
CA SER A 453 -25.79 1.76 -27.79
C SER A 453 -26.41 0.70 -28.69
N ALA A 454 -25.63 -0.30 -29.12
CA ALA A 454 -26.13 -1.42 -29.92
C ALA A 454 -27.08 -2.37 -29.17
N PHE A 455 -27.17 -2.29 -27.83
CA PHE A 455 -27.90 -3.27 -27.01
C PHE A 455 -28.73 -2.64 -25.87
N PRO A 456 -29.62 -1.67 -26.15
CA PRO A 456 -30.40 -1.01 -25.10
C PRO A 456 -31.31 -1.98 -24.33
N ALA A 457 -31.83 -3.02 -25.00
CA ALA A 457 -32.69 -4.04 -24.39
C ALA A 457 -31.97 -4.94 -23.36
N GLN A 458 -30.64 -4.96 -23.36
CA GLN A 458 -29.82 -5.76 -22.45
C GLN A 458 -29.37 -4.97 -21.20
N ARG A 459 -29.72 -3.69 -21.11
CA ARG A 459 -29.37 -2.81 -19.99
C ARG A 459 -30.21 -3.13 -18.77
N LEU A 460 -29.56 -3.46 -17.67
CA LEU A 460 -30.16 -3.44 -16.34
C LEU A 460 -30.10 -2.03 -15.77
N LEU A 461 -31.06 -1.68 -14.93
CA LEU A 461 -31.13 -0.36 -14.27
C LEU A 461 -31.40 0.81 -15.22
N ALA A 462 -31.96 0.55 -16.40
CA ALA A 462 -32.25 1.58 -17.40
C ALA A 462 -33.16 2.71 -16.88
N GLN A 463 -33.97 2.46 -15.84
CA GLN A 463 -34.80 3.48 -15.19
C GLN A 463 -33.99 4.57 -14.46
N PHE A 464 -32.72 4.30 -14.13
CA PHE A 464 -31.79 5.28 -13.55
C PHE A 464 -30.92 5.96 -14.60
N SER A 465 -31.09 5.59 -15.88
CA SER A 465 -30.38 6.26 -16.97
C SER A 465 -30.69 7.75 -16.86
N PRO A 466 -29.68 8.63 -16.81
CA PRO A 466 -29.88 10.06 -16.64
C PRO A 466 -30.60 10.63 -17.87
N CYS A 467 -31.93 10.61 -17.84
CA CYS A 467 -32.75 11.46 -18.68
C CYS A 467 -32.39 12.91 -18.30
N SER A 468 -31.69 13.59 -19.20
CA SER A 468 -31.50 15.05 -19.20
C SER A 468 -30.98 15.69 -17.89
N GLY A 469 -29.66 15.65 -17.67
CA GLY A 469 -28.92 16.72 -16.98
C GLY A 469 -29.04 16.88 -15.46
N LYS A 470 -30.01 16.25 -14.77
CA LYS A 470 -30.20 16.42 -13.31
C LYS A 470 -29.12 15.74 -12.46
N VAL A 471 -28.65 14.56 -12.85
CA VAL A 471 -27.65 13.76 -12.10
C VAL A 471 -26.28 14.43 -12.05
N ARG A 472 -25.93 15.21 -13.09
CA ARG A 472 -24.67 15.95 -13.15
C ARG A 472 -24.56 17.01 -12.05
N LYS A 473 -25.68 17.47 -11.47
CA LYS A 473 -25.70 18.34 -10.28
C LYS A 473 -25.56 17.59 -8.96
N LEU A 474 -25.95 16.32 -8.88
CA LEU A 474 -25.90 15.51 -7.65
C LEU A 474 -24.57 14.76 -7.45
N LEU A 475 -23.84 14.48 -8.54
CA LEU A 475 -22.49 13.90 -8.51
C LEU A 475 -21.37 14.96 -8.48
N GLN A 476 -21.70 16.24 -8.65
CA GLN A 476 -20.87 17.31 -8.09
C GLN A 476 -20.85 17.11 -6.57
N PRO A 477 -19.72 17.37 -5.89
CA PRO A 477 -19.57 17.05 -4.47
C PRO A 477 -20.81 17.51 -3.70
N ALA A 478 -21.47 16.55 -3.04
CA ALA A 478 -22.64 16.79 -2.23
C ALA A 478 -22.31 17.85 -1.17
N GLN A 479 -22.57 19.10 -1.49
CA GLN A 479 -22.68 20.17 -0.53
C GLN A 479 -24.05 20.16 0.13
N GLU A 480 -25.05 19.33 -0.25
CA GLU A 480 -26.46 19.55 0.14
C GLU A 480 -27.15 18.46 0.97
N GLN A 481 -26.43 17.57 1.65
CA GLN A 481 -27.05 16.69 2.66
C GLN A 481 -26.37 16.78 4.02
N ASP A 482 -26.34 18.01 4.55
CA ASP A 482 -26.60 18.27 5.97
C ASP A 482 -27.06 19.73 6.09
N GLN A 483 -28.31 20.00 5.69
CA GLN A 483 -28.87 21.35 5.74
C GLN A 483 -29.27 21.76 7.18
N SER A 484 -28.98 20.92 8.19
CA SER A 484 -29.25 21.23 9.60
C SER A 484 -28.02 21.76 10.36
N THR A 485 -26.84 21.80 9.73
CA THR A 485 -25.60 22.39 10.28
C THR A 485 -25.08 23.58 9.45
N LYS A 486 -25.84 24.02 8.43
CA LYS A 486 -25.37 24.91 7.37
C LYS A 486 -25.42 26.43 7.63
N ASP A 487 -25.62 26.85 8.87
CA ASP A 487 -25.48 28.26 9.26
C ASP A 487 -24.09 28.59 9.86
N SER A 488 -23.07 27.75 9.62
CA SER A 488 -21.68 28.04 10.02
C SER A 488 -20.86 28.61 8.84
N GLN A 489 -20.79 29.93 8.80
CA GLN A 489 -20.01 30.83 7.92
C GLN A 489 -18.60 30.31 7.54
N MET A 490 -18.42 29.60 6.41
CA MET A 490 -17.15 28.95 5.99
C MET A 490 -16.43 28.05 7.01
N GLY A 491 -16.83 28.06 8.28
CA GLY A 491 -16.44 27.18 9.38
C GLY A 491 -14.97 27.19 9.79
N LEU A 492 -14.09 27.98 9.17
CA LEU A 492 -12.66 27.94 9.50
C LEU A 492 -12.40 28.64 10.83
N ASP A 493 -11.93 27.88 11.81
CA ASP A 493 -11.52 28.40 13.11
C ASP A 493 -10.40 29.46 12.94
N PRO A 494 -10.59 30.72 13.40
CA PRO A 494 -9.57 31.76 13.32
C PRO A 494 -8.31 31.44 14.14
N THR A 495 -8.38 30.47 15.06
CA THR A 495 -7.23 29.96 15.82
C THR A 495 -6.45 28.88 15.08
N ASN A 496 -6.94 28.37 13.95
CA ASN A 496 -6.26 27.36 13.15
C ASN A 496 -4.91 27.90 12.62
N PRO A 497 -3.77 27.34 13.05
CA PRO A 497 -2.45 27.90 12.70
C PRO A 497 -2.18 27.93 11.19
N ALA A 498 -2.70 26.97 10.44
CA ALA A 498 -2.54 26.93 8.98
C ALA A 498 -3.36 28.05 8.30
N PHE A 499 -4.52 28.39 8.87
CA PHE A 499 -5.34 29.49 8.39
C PHE A 499 -4.73 30.85 8.73
N ILE A 500 -4.19 31.02 9.94
CA ILE A 500 -3.44 32.22 10.33
C ILE A 500 -2.25 32.44 9.38
N GLN A 501 -1.47 31.38 9.12
CA GLN A 501 -0.33 31.43 8.20
C GLN A 501 -0.78 31.74 6.77
N PHE A 502 -1.89 31.14 6.31
CA PHE A 502 -2.48 31.45 5.02
C PHE A 502 -2.82 32.95 4.91
N LEU A 503 -3.60 33.50 5.84
CA LEU A 503 -3.98 34.92 5.84
C LEU A 503 -2.77 35.86 5.92
N ALA A 504 -1.77 35.52 6.74
CA ALA A 504 -0.54 36.30 6.87
C ALA A 504 0.27 36.32 5.58
N SER A 505 0.23 35.24 4.79
CA SER A 505 0.95 35.15 3.52
C SER A 505 0.29 35.88 2.35
N MET A 506 -0.97 36.33 2.49
CA MET A 506 -1.73 36.97 1.41
C MET A 506 -1.34 38.44 1.18
N THR A 507 -1.31 38.85 -0.08
CA THR A 507 -1.24 40.26 -0.46
C THR A 507 -2.56 40.98 -0.15
N GLU A 508 -2.55 42.31 -0.11
CA GLU A 508 -3.76 43.09 0.17
C GLU A 508 -4.87 42.81 -0.87
N VAL A 509 -4.52 42.69 -2.15
CA VAL A 509 -5.47 42.37 -3.22
C VAL A 509 -6.11 40.99 -2.99
N GLN A 510 -5.32 40.00 -2.60
CA GLN A 510 -5.84 38.66 -2.28
C GLN A 510 -6.75 38.70 -1.04
N LYS A 511 -6.40 39.49 0.00
CA LYS A 511 -7.24 39.64 1.20
C LYS A 511 -8.59 40.26 0.88
N GLN A 512 -8.63 41.26 0.01
CA GLN A 512 -9.89 41.83 -0.47
C GLN A 512 -10.72 40.81 -1.26
N ALA A 513 -10.08 39.97 -2.09
CA ALA A 513 -10.77 38.89 -2.79
C ALA A 513 -11.35 37.84 -1.81
N TRP A 514 -10.64 37.50 -0.73
CA TRP A 514 -11.16 36.64 0.34
C TRP A 514 -12.33 37.28 1.10
N LEU A 515 -12.27 38.58 1.40
CA LEU A 515 -13.38 39.29 2.01
C LEU A 515 -14.61 39.28 1.11
N ALA A 516 -14.44 39.42 -0.21
CA ALA A 516 -15.54 39.29 -1.17
C ALA A 516 -16.17 37.89 -1.15
N VAL A 517 -15.36 36.81 -1.06
CA VAL A 517 -15.86 35.44 -0.87
C VAL A 517 -16.67 35.31 0.42
N CYS A 518 -16.21 35.92 1.52
CA CYS A 518 -16.90 35.89 2.80
C CYS A 518 -18.22 36.69 2.77
N GLN A 519 -18.31 37.73 1.93
CA GLN A 519 -19.48 38.59 1.80
C GLN A 519 -20.53 38.04 0.83
N SER A 520 -20.14 37.24 -0.18
CA SER A 520 -21.05 36.70 -1.21
C SER A 520 -21.89 35.50 -0.74
N GLN A 521 -21.94 35.22 0.56
CA GLN A 521 -22.49 33.97 1.10
C GLN A 521 -24.00 33.77 0.89
N ALA A 522 -24.72 34.75 0.35
CA ALA A 522 -26.12 34.61 -0.03
C ALA A 522 -26.33 33.86 -1.37
N ASP A 523 -25.32 33.81 -2.26
CA ASP A 523 -25.40 33.12 -3.55
C ASP A 523 -24.27 32.08 -3.71
N PRO A 524 -24.59 30.77 -3.67
CA PRO A 524 -23.61 29.70 -3.86
C PRO A 524 -22.86 29.76 -5.19
N GLN A 525 -23.49 30.24 -6.27
CA GLN A 525 -22.83 30.35 -7.58
C GLN A 525 -21.83 31.49 -7.60
N GLU A 526 -22.20 32.64 -7.04
CA GLU A 526 -21.28 33.78 -6.89
C GLU A 526 -20.08 33.41 -6.01
N SER A 527 -20.34 32.73 -4.88
CA SER A 527 -19.28 32.25 -3.98
C SER A 527 -18.31 31.29 -4.67
N ALA A 528 -18.82 30.35 -5.47
CA ALA A 528 -17.97 29.43 -6.24
C ALA A 528 -17.07 30.16 -7.25
N VAL A 529 -17.61 31.18 -7.95
CA VAL A 529 -16.82 32.01 -8.89
C VAL A 529 -15.76 32.82 -8.16
N LEU A 530 -16.09 33.41 -7.00
CA LEU A 530 -15.15 34.19 -6.20
C LEU A 530 -14.05 33.31 -5.59
N ILE A 531 -14.38 32.10 -5.11
CA ILE A 531 -13.39 31.12 -4.64
C ILE A 531 -12.46 30.72 -5.78
N GLN A 532 -12.99 30.47 -6.99
CA GLN A 532 -12.16 30.13 -8.14
C GLN A 532 -11.21 31.26 -8.52
N ARG A 533 -11.71 32.51 -8.53
CA ARG A 533 -10.88 33.71 -8.79
C ARG A 533 -9.80 33.89 -7.73
N LEU A 534 -10.15 33.71 -6.46
CA LEU A 534 -9.18 33.75 -5.37
C LEU A 534 -8.10 32.69 -5.59
N GLN A 535 -8.48 31.42 -5.80
CA GLN A 535 -7.54 30.31 -6.01
C GLN A 535 -6.59 30.55 -7.19
N GLN A 536 -7.05 31.17 -8.28
CA GLN A 536 -6.22 31.54 -9.41
C GLN A 536 -5.20 32.64 -9.09
N SER A 537 -5.47 33.46 -8.08
CA SER A 537 -4.55 34.52 -7.64
C SER A 537 -3.54 34.05 -6.59
N LEU A 538 -3.76 32.90 -5.95
CA LEU A 538 -2.90 32.38 -4.88
C LEU A 538 -1.63 31.72 -5.45
N SER A 539 -0.51 31.85 -4.76
CA SER A 539 0.69 31.04 -5.02
C SER A 539 0.47 29.58 -4.64
N GLU A 540 1.33 28.68 -5.10
CA GLU A 540 1.23 27.25 -4.75
C GLU A 540 1.26 27.01 -3.23
N ASP A 541 2.12 27.74 -2.51
CA ASP A 541 2.21 27.65 -1.04
C ASP A 541 0.96 28.17 -0.34
N GLN A 542 0.37 29.25 -0.87
CA GLN A 542 -0.90 29.77 -0.36
C GLN A 542 -2.05 28.79 -0.59
N VAL A 543 -2.14 28.18 -1.79
CA VAL A 543 -3.12 27.13 -2.10
C VAL A 543 -2.94 25.93 -1.16
N PHE A 544 -1.69 25.54 -0.92
CA PHE A 544 -1.35 24.48 0.02
C PHE A 544 -1.83 24.80 1.44
N LEU A 545 -1.50 25.97 1.98
CA LEU A 545 -1.91 26.40 3.32
C LEU A 545 -3.44 26.46 3.46
N PHE A 546 -4.13 26.97 2.44
CA PHE A 546 -5.60 27.02 2.42
C PHE A 546 -6.22 25.62 2.49
N ARG A 547 -5.74 24.69 1.64
CA ARG A 547 -6.21 23.28 1.67
C ARG A 547 -5.89 22.60 3.00
N LYS A 548 -4.72 22.87 3.57
CA LYS A 548 -4.31 22.34 4.88
C LYS A 548 -5.22 22.86 6.01
N ALA A 549 -5.60 24.14 5.97
CA ALA A 549 -6.53 24.73 6.92
C ALA A 549 -7.90 24.03 6.87
N LEU A 550 -8.47 23.86 5.67
CA LEU A 550 -9.73 23.14 5.46
C LEU A 550 -9.68 21.70 5.96
N LEU A 551 -8.60 20.97 5.65
CA LEU A 551 -8.43 19.59 6.09
C LEU A 551 -8.31 19.50 7.61
N ARG A 552 -7.59 20.43 8.25
CA ARG A 552 -7.47 20.48 9.71
C ARG A 552 -8.81 20.76 10.38
N GLU A 553 -9.60 21.65 9.82
CA GLU A 553 -10.96 21.95 10.31
C GLU A 553 -11.85 20.70 10.23
N GLU A 554 -11.89 20.03 9.08
CA GLU A 554 -12.65 18.78 8.90
C GLU A 554 -12.21 17.69 9.91
N VAL A 555 -10.90 17.52 10.09
CA VAL A 555 -10.37 16.56 11.08
C VAL A 555 -10.74 16.98 12.49
N SER A 556 -10.63 18.27 12.83
CA SER A 556 -10.99 18.79 14.16
C SER A 556 -12.45 18.52 14.48
N GLN A 557 -13.37 18.80 13.55
CA GLN A 557 -14.80 18.54 13.72
C GLN A 557 -15.07 17.04 13.99
N ARG A 558 -14.42 16.14 13.25
CA ARG A 558 -14.54 14.69 13.48
C ARG A 558 -13.96 14.26 14.82
N VAL A 559 -12.84 14.85 15.23
CA VAL A 559 -12.23 14.63 16.55
C VAL A 559 -13.21 15.07 17.64
N ASP A 560 -13.83 16.23 17.49
CA ASP A 560 -14.72 16.80 18.51
C ASP A 560 -16.05 16.02 18.59
N GLN A 561 -16.53 15.49 17.46
CA GLN A 561 -17.68 14.59 17.37
C GLN A 561 -17.42 13.16 17.89
N ALA A 562 -16.17 12.77 18.12
CA ALA A 562 -15.86 11.43 18.61
C ALA A 562 -16.39 11.25 20.04
N ASP A 563 -17.28 10.27 20.20
CA ASP A 563 -17.88 9.86 21.47
C ASP A 563 -17.59 8.38 21.68
N VAL A 564 -16.45 8.10 22.31
CA VAL A 564 -16.02 6.74 22.66
C VAL A 564 -15.99 6.68 24.17
N ASP A 565 -16.76 5.76 24.75
CA ASP A 565 -16.69 5.45 26.18
C ASP A 565 -15.49 4.53 26.45
N PRO A 566 -14.41 5.01 27.10
CA PRO A 566 -13.24 4.20 27.39
C PRO A 566 -13.56 3.03 28.34
N GLY A 567 -14.57 3.16 29.20
CA GLY A 567 -14.97 2.12 30.18
C GLY A 567 -15.56 0.85 29.56
N ALA A 568 -15.96 0.92 28.29
CA ALA A 568 -16.39 -0.24 27.52
C ALA A 568 -15.24 -1.20 27.17
N TYR A 569 -13.98 -0.77 27.36
CA TYR A 569 -12.79 -1.47 26.92
C TYR A 569 -11.90 -1.87 28.09
N THR A 570 -10.97 -2.80 27.85
CA THR A 570 -9.95 -3.23 28.82
C THR A 570 -8.54 -2.97 28.30
N CYS A 571 -8.40 -2.86 26.99
CA CYS A 571 -7.16 -2.84 26.24
C CYS A 571 -7.34 -1.82 25.10
N LEU A 572 -6.39 -0.92 24.91
CA LEU A 572 -6.28 -0.10 23.70
C LEU A 572 -5.16 -0.70 22.86
N HIS A 573 -5.45 -1.01 21.60
CA HIS A 573 -4.45 -1.53 20.67
C HIS A 573 -4.14 -0.47 19.63
N MET A 574 -2.89 -0.05 19.57
CA MET A 574 -2.41 0.97 18.66
C MET A 574 -1.57 0.34 17.56
N TRP A 575 -2.06 0.43 16.32
CA TRP A 575 -1.31 -0.01 15.14
C TRP A 575 -0.45 1.12 14.61
N ILE A 576 0.84 0.82 14.49
CA ILE A 576 1.82 1.68 13.85
C ILE A 576 2.27 1.00 12.55
N GLU A 577 2.20 1.71 11.43
CA GLU A 577 2.25 1.10 10.09
C GLU A 577 3.30 1.78 9.19
N ASP A 578 2.87 2.61 8.23
CA ASP A 578 3.70 3.06 7.12
C ASP A 578 4.13 4.53 7.19
N ARG A 579 3.97 5.15 8.36
CA ARG A 579 4.31 6.56 8.64
C ARG A 579 5.68 6.70 9.28
N GLY A 580 6.21 7.92 9.28
CA GLY A 580 7.51 8.21 9.86
C GLY A 580 7.58 8.01 11.37
N PHE A 581 8.75 7.57 11.86
CA PHE A 581 9.00 7.21 13.26
C PHE A 581 8.48 8.23 14.27
N GLY A 582 8.88 9.50 14.13
CA GLY A 582 8.47 10.56 15.06
C GLY A 582 6.95 10.80 15.08
N SER A 583 6.26 10.57 13.96
CA SER A 583 4.79 10.66 13.94
C SER A 583 4.15 9.57 14.78
N GLU A 584 4.59 8.32 14.60
CA GLU A 584 3.98 7.17 15.28
C GLU A 584 4.26 7.20 16.77
N ILE A 585 5.50 7.53 17.17
CA ILE A 585 5.85 7.72 18.59
C ILE A 585 5.01 8.82 19.24
N ASN A 586 4.85 9.99 18.59
CA ASN A 586 4.06 11.08 19.17
C ASN A 586 2.61 10.66 19.43
N ASN A 587 2.03 9.86 18.54
CA ASN A 587 0.66 9.36 18.70
C ASN A 587 0.58 8.27 19.76
N LEU A 588 1.58 7.38 19.80
CA LEU A 588 1.64 6.30 20.77
C LEU A 588 1.82 6.84 22.19
N ILE A 589 2.60 7.90 22.39
CA ILE A 589 2.69 8.61 23.67
C ILE A 589 1.31 9.16 24.06
N SER A 590 0.59 9.83 23.15
CA SER A 590 -0.77 10.29 23.42
C SER A 590 -1.70 9.13 23.82
N ALA A 591 -1.63 8.00 23.13
CA ALA A 591 -2.41 6.81 23.45
C ALA A 591 -2.05 6.25 24.84
N SER A 592 -0.77 6.25 25.22
CA SER A 592 -0.34 5.78 26.54
C SER A 592 -0.85 6.65 27.69
N ILE A 593 -0.93 7.98 27.49
CA ILE A 593 -1.51 8.91 28.48
C ILE A 593 -3.01 8.66 28.61
N PHE A 594 -3.71 8.54 27.47
CA PHE A 594 -5.13 8.17 27.44
C PHE A 594 -5.37 6.85 28.19
N CYS A 595 -4.56 5.83 27.95
CA CYS A 595 -4.68 4.54 28.62
C CYS A 595 -4.47 4.66 30.14
N LYS A 596 -3.45 5.40 30.56
CA LYS A 596 -3.15 5.60 31.98
C LYS A 596 -4.27 6.32 32.71
N GLU A 597 -4.89 7.33 32.11
CA GLU A 597 -6.00 8.08 32.72
C GLU A 597 -7.30 7.27 32.79
N HIS A 598 -7.48 6.32 31.88
CA HIS A 598 -8.68 5.47 31.79
C HIS A 598 -8.46 4.03 32.27
N GLU A 599 -7.34 3.76 32.95
CA GLU A 599 -6.99 2.43 33.48
C GLU A 599 -7.00 1.31 32.41
N LEU A 600 -6.64 1.62 31.17
CA LEU A 600 -6.53 0.67 30.06
C LEU A 600 -5.09 0.16 29.92
N SER A 601 -4.95 -1.08 29.45
CA SER A 601 -3.65 -1.56 28.94
C SER A 601 -3.36 -0.97 27.56
N CYS A 602 -2.23 -0.28 27.38
CA CYS A 602 -1.77 0.21 26.08
C CYS A 602 -0.94 -0.88 25.39
N VAL A 603 -1.45 -1.44 24.29
CA VAL A 603 -0.80 -2.50 23.52
C VAL A 603 -0.37 -1.94 22.17
N VAL A 604 0.86 -2.24 21.78
CA VAL A 604 1.42 -1.79 20.49
C VAL A 604 1.39 -2.94 19.49
N GLU A 605 0.84 -2.65 18.33
CA GLU A 605 0.75 -3.57 17.20
C GLU A 605 1.69 -3.05 16.10
N ASP A 606 2.95 -3.47 16.14
CA ASP A 606 4.06 -2.94 15.33
C ASP A 606 4.61 -3.92 14.30
N GLU A 607 3.97 -5.07 14.11
CA GLU A 607 4.40 -6.08 13.13
C GLU A 607 4.49 -5.53 11.70
N ALA A 608 3.62 -4.57 11.37
CA ALA A 608 3.56 -3.91 10.06
C ALA A 608 4.34 -2.60 10.01
N TRP A 609 5.05 -2.23 11.08
CA TRP A 609 5.70 -0.94 11.16
C TRP A 609 6.93 -0.89 10.26
N ASN A 610 6.98 0.13 9.40
CA ASN A 610 8.07 0.34 8.45
C ASN A 610 9.43 0.51 9.13
N SER A 611 9.47 1.03 10.35
CA SER A 611 10.69 1.24 11.11
C SER A 611 11.13 0.02 11.92
N GLY A 612 10.49 -1.16 11.81
CA GLY A 612 10.85 -2.35 12.62
C GLY A 612 9.93 -2.51 13.83
N GLN A 613 10.41 -3.06 14.94
CA GLN A 613 9.61 -3.22 16.17
C GLN A 613 10.01 -2.17 17.21
N LEU A 614 9.03 -1.55 17.86
CA LEU A 614 9.20 -0.53 18.90
C LEU A 614 10.15 -1.02 19.99
N HIS A 615 9.91 -2.22 20.50
CA HIS A 615 10.67 -2.75 21.62
C HIS A 615 12.04 -3.30 21.25
N SER A 616 12.43 -3.26 19.97
CA SER A 616 13.82 -3.42 19.55
C SER A 616 14.63 -2.15 19.82
N TYR A 617 13.97 -0.98 19.83
CA TYR A 617 14.59 0.32 20.08
C TYR A 617 14.44 0.78 21.52
N LEU A 618 13.24 0.64 22.08
CA LEU A 618 12.84 1.28 23.34
C LEU A 618 12.41 0.26 24.40
N GLN A 619 12.84 0.49 25.64
CA GLN A 619 12.34 -0.15 26.85
C GLN A 619 11.04 0.53 27.30
N ALA A 620 9.99 0.42 26.47
CA ALA A 620 8.73 1.16 26.66
C ALA A 620 7.77 0.52 27.69
N GLU A 621 8.07 -0.68 28.19
CA GLU A 621 7.28 -1.33 29.24
C GLU A 621 7.57 -0.72 30.63
N PRO A 622 6.56 -0.61 31.51
CA PRO A 622 5.20 -1.17 31.39
C PRO A 622 4.18 -0.24 30.71
N LEU A 623 4.58 0.92 30.19
CA LEU A 623 3.65 1.91 29.63
C LEU A 623 3.06 1.47 28.28
N MET A 624 3.81 0.69 27.50
CA MET A 624 3.44 0.21 26.18
C MET A 624 3.82 -1.27 26.08
N LEU A 625 2.81 -2.15 26.02
CA LEU A 625 2.98 -3.59 26.11
C LEU A 625 3.15 -4.22 24.73
N ARG A 626 4.02 -5.23 24.63
CA ARG A 626 4.16 -6.07 23.41
C ARG A 626 2.97 -6.99 23.16
N ARG A 627 2.29 -7.39 24.24
CA ARG A 627 1.20 -8.37 24.20
C ARG A 627 0.08 -7.92 25.11
N CYS A 628 -1.15 -8.14 24.67
CA CYS A 628 -2.31 -7.84 25.47
C CYS A 628 -2.41 -8.79 26.67
N PRO A 629 -2.43 -8.28 27.92
CA PRO A 629 -2.49 -9.13 29.11
C PRO A 629 -3.85 -9.83 29.27
N HIS A 630 -4.87 -9.41 28.50
CA HIS A 630 -6.22 -9.98 28.54
C HIS A 630 -6.51 -11.00 27.43
N SER A 631 -5.56 -11.21 26.50
CA SER A 631 -5.74 -12.09 25.33
C SER A 631 -5.95 -13.57 25.71
N THR A 632 -5.18 -14.08 26.68
CA THR A 632 -5.18 -15.49 27.10
C THR A 632 -6.46 -15.95 27.81
N HIS A 633 -7.28 -15.01 28.29
CA HIS A 633 -8.47 -15.31 29.07
C HIS A 633 -9.79 -15.06 28.33
N GLY A 634 -9.73 -14.65 27.05
CA GLY A 634 -10.91 -14.28 26.26
C GLY A 634 -11.68 -13.08 26.83
N ARG A 635 -11.02 -12.25 27.66
CA ARG A 635 -11.63 -11.08 28.33
C ARG A 635 -11.23 -9.73 27.72
N CYS A 636 -10.37 -9.70 26.69
CA CYS A 636 -9.99 -8.44 26.05
C CYS A 636 -11.19 -7.85 25.30
N ARG A 637 -11.62 -6.67 25.75
CA ARG A 637 -12.52 -5.78 25.02
C ARG A 637 -11.66 -4.66 24.46
N GLN A 638 -11.41 -4.74 23.17
CA GLN A 638 -10.35 -3.98 22.52
C GLN A 638 -10.86 -2.68 21.92
N LEU A 639 -10.21 -1.56 22.27
CA LEU A 639 -10.38 -0.29 21.58
C LEU A 639 -9.34 -0.19 20.47
N ASP A 640 -9.79 -0.27 19.22
CA ASP A 640 -8.89 -0.22 18.08
C ASP A 640 -8.48 1.22 17.73
N VAL A 641 -7.18 1.47 17.68
CA VAL A 641 -6.60 2.75 17.26
C VAL A 641 -5.77 2.54 15.99
N ARG A 642 -6.40 2.78 14.83
CA ARG A 642 -5.75 2.67 13.51
C ARG A 642 -5.93 3.95 12.71
N ARG A 643 -4.90 4.31 11.94
CA ARG A 643 -4.90 5.47 11.03
C ARG A 643 -4.19 5.15 9.71
N ASN A 644 -4.79 4.28 8.93
CA ASN A 644 -4.28 4.00 7.59
C ASN A 644 -4.72 5.10 6.59
N LYS A 645 -4.14 5.10 5.39
CA LYS A 645 -4.38 6.12 4.34
C LYS A 645 -5.84 6.27 3.89
N ARG A 646 -6.77 5.41 4.34
CA ARG A 646 -8.17 5.41 3.88
C ARG A 646 -9.19 5.47 5.02
N VAL A 647 -8.85 5.04 6.23
CA VAL A 647 -9.77 4.92 7.36
C VAL A 647 -9.04 5.19 8.68
N ALA A 648 -9.63 6.05 9.51
CA ALA A 648 -9.29 6.20 10.91
C ALA A 648 -10.41 5.59 11.76
N THR A 649 -10.07 4.85 12.81
CA THR A 649 -11.05 4.23 13.71
C THR A 649 -11.64 5.25 14.70
N PRO A 650 -12.79 4.99 15.34
CA PRO A 650 -13.29 5.81 16.44
C PRO A 650 -12.27 5.99 17.56
N GLY A 651 -11.51 4.94 17.90
CA GLY A 651 -10.44 5.01 18.91
C GLY A 651 -9.34 6.01 18.54
N TRP A 652 -8.97 6.12 17.26
CA TRP A 652 -8.03 7.15 16.81
C TRP A 652 -8.52 8.56 17.12
N PHE A 653 -9.77 8.87 16.79
CA PHE A 653 -10.34 10.19 17.07
C PHE A 653 -10.47 10.45 18.57
N ALA A 654 -10.79 9.43 19.37
CA ALA A 654 -10.85 9.55 20.83
C ALA A 654 -9.49 9.90 21.45
N VAL A 655 -8.42 9.22 21.01
CA VAL A 655 -7.04 9.52 21.44
C VAL A 655 -6.64 10.93 21.01
N CYS A 656 -6.94 11.36 19.78
CA CYS A 656 -6.67 12.73 19.34
C CYS A 656 -7.43 13.78 20.16
N LYS A 657 -8.72 13.53 20.46
CA LYS A 657 -9.57 14.43 21.26
C LYS A 657 -9.01 14.60 22.67
N HIS A 658 -8.55 13.50 23.25
CA HIS A 658 -7.86 13.50 24.54
C HIS A 658 -6.54 14.26 24.47
N ALA A 659 -5.70 13.98 23.46
CA ALA A 659 -4.39 14.60 23.29
C ALA A 659 -4.44 16.13 23.22
N LYS A 660 -5.48 16.72 22.64
CA LYS A 660 -5.69 18.19 22.63
C LYS A 660 -5.72 18.81 24.03
N LYS A 661 -6.10 18.04 25.06
CA LYS A 661 -6.21 18.48 26.46
C LYS A 661 -4.95 18.18 27.29
N VAL A 662 -4.04 17.37 26.76
CA VAL A 662 -2.80 16.99 27.44
C VAL A 662 -1.83 18.16 27.38
N SER A 663 -1.36 18.61 28.54
CA SER A 663 -0.36 19.68 28.62
C SER A 663 1.00 19.23 28.07
N PHE A 664 1.80 20.19 27.59
CA PHE A 664 3.19 19.92 27.19
C PHE A 664 3.98 19.21 28.30
N ALA A 665 3.82 19.66 29.56
CA ALA A 665 4.55 19.12 30.71
C ALA A 665 4.23 17.65 30.98
N GLU A 666 2.94 17.26 30.96
CA GLU A 666 2.56 15.86 31.16
C GLU A 666 3.02 15.01 29.98
N LYS A 667 2.88 15.51 28.74
CA LYS A 667 3.38 14.77 27.58
C LYS A 667 4.89 14.58 27.64
N ALA A 668 5.66 15.63 27.95
CA ALA A 668 7.11 15.58 28.08
C ALA A 668 7.55 14.57 29.14
N LYS A 669 6.87 14.53 30.29
CA LYS A 669 7.13 13.56 31.35
C LYS A 669 6.96 12.11 30.85
N VAL A 670 5.85 11.81 30.18
CA VAL A 670 5.60 10.45 29.66
C VAL A 670 6.54 10.11 28.51
N THR A 671 6.80 11.05 27.59
CA THR A 671 7.80 10.90 26.53
C THR A 671 9.14 10.46 27.10
N ARG A 672 9.66 11.15 28.12
CA ARG A 672 10.96 10.82 28.74
C ARG A 672 10.96 9.49 29.50
N GLN A 673 9.81 9.02 29.98
CA GLN A 673 9.70 7.70 30.60
C GLN A 673 9.81 6.58 29.54
N VAL A 674 9.18 6.78 28.39
CA VAL A 674 9.21 5.85 27.24
C VAL A 674 10.56 5.87 26.52
N TRP A 675 11.23 7.03 26.51
CA TRP A 675 12.46 7.26 25.76
C TRP A 675 13.71 6.72 26.46
N ARG A 676 13.71 5.39 26.68
CA ARG A 676 14.82 4.61 27.22
C ARG A 676 15.20 3.57 26.21
N TYR A 677 16.45 3.58 25.74
CA TYR A 677 16.87 2.66 24.70
C TYR A 677 17.14 1.25 25.23
N THR A 678 16.99 0.26 24.36
CA THR A 678 17.63 -1.05 24.56
C THR A 678 19.15 -0.91 24.54
N SER A 679 19.89 -1.84 25.16
CA SER A 679 21.35 -1.79 25.20
C SER A 679 21.97 -1.75 23.80
N ASP A 680 21.43 -2.55 22.87
CA ASP A 680 21.92 -2.59 21.48
C ASP A 680 21.72 -1.25 20.77
N THR A 681 20.55 -0.63 20.96
CA THR A 681 20.25 0.67 20.35
C THR A 681 21.09 1.78 20.98
N ALA A 682 21.29 1.77 22.30
CA ALA A 682 22.15 2.72 23.00
C ALA A 682 23.60 2.65 22.50
N ASN A 683 24.18 1.43 22.47
CA ASN A 683 25.54 1.22 21.97
C ASN A 683 25.70 1.69 20.52
N ARG A 684 24.69 1.44 19.67
CA ARG A 684 24.72 1.89 18.29
C ARG A 684 24.65 3.41 18.17
N ILE A 685 23.81 4.06 18.98
CA ILE A 685 23.71 5.53 19.04
C ILE A 685 25.05 6.14 19.48
N ASP A 686 25.69 5.58 20.50
CA ASP A 686 26.97 6.06 21.01
C ASP A 686 28.05 5.99 19.92
N LEU A 687 28.20 4.84 19.27
CA LEU A 687 29.13 4.66 18.14
C LEU A 687 28.88 5.64 16.99
N LEU A 688 27.61 5.92 16.68
CA LEU A 688 27.25 6.89 15.65
C LEU A 688 27.57 8.32 16.09
N ASN A 689 27.36 8.67 17.36
CA ASN A 689 27.56 10.03 17.85
C ASN A 689 29.03 10.35 18.16
N GLU A 690 29.89 9.34 18.36
CA GLU A 690 31.35 9.50 18.38
C GLU A 690 31.88 10.18 17.10
N GLU A 691 31.24 9.94 15.93
CA GLU A 691 31.63 10.57 14.64
C GLU A 691 31.51 12.11 14.67
N PHE A 692 30.57 12.67 15.44
CA PHE A 692 30.37 14.12 15.48
C PHE A 692 31.42 14.86 16.32
N ASP A 693 32.06 14.19 17.29
CA ASP A 693 33.05 14.78 18.21
C ASP A 693 32.54 16.08 18.89
N LEU A 694 31.28 16.10 19.35
CA LEU A 694 30.66 17.32 19.86
C LEU A 694 31.25 17.74 21.22
N PRO A 695 31.51 19.04 21.44
CA PRO A 695 31.85 19.54 22.76
C PRO A 695 30.64 19.44 23.70
N THR A 696 30.84 19.64 25.00
CA THR A 696 29.74 19.62 26.00
C THR A 696 28.68 20.72 25.77
N SER A 697 29.04 21.81 25.09
CA SER A 697 28.11 22.90 24.76
C SER A 697 28.16 23.21 23.26
N TYR A 698 27.04 23.02 22.59
CA TYR A 698 26.86 23.27 21.15
C TYR A 698 25.41 23.71 20.87
N VAL A 699 25.20 24.34 19.71
CA VAL A 699 23.86 24.59 19.16
C VAL A 699 23.54 23.46 18.19
N ALA A 700 22.31 22.95 18.21
CA ALA A 700 21.87 21.97 17.22
C ALA A 700 20.73 22.52 16.35
N VAL A 701 20.75 22.19 15.07
CA VAL A 701 19.76 22.61 14.08
C VAL A 701 19.17 21.37 13.43
N HIS A 702 17.84 21.27 13.40
CA HIS A 702 17.14 20.25 12.65
C HIS A 702 16.48 20.84 11.41
N VAL A 703 16.98 20.46 10.24
CA VAL A 703 16.42 20.87 8.93
C VAL A 703 15.63 19.70 8.35
N ARG A 704 14.33 19.91 8.10
CA ARG A 704 13.43 18.90 7.55
C ARG A 704 13.03 19.26 6.11
N CYS A 705 13.48 18.45 5.17
CA CYS A 705 13.25 18.62 3.73
C CYS A 705 12.41 17.45 3.17
N GLY A 706 12.75 16.97 1.97
CA GLY A 706 12.11 15.81 1.32
C GLY A 706 10.61 15.99 1.11
N ASP A 707 9.87 14.91 1.37
CA ASP A 707 8.41 14.87 1.23
C ASP A 707 7.64 15.88 2.10
N LYS A 708 8.30 16.45 3.11
CA LYS A 708 7.71 17.46 3.99
C LYS A 708 7.45 18.78 3.28
N VAL A 709 8.37 19.21 2.43
CA VAL A 709 8.32 20.54 1.79
C VAL A 709 8.18 20.46 0.27
N ALA A 710 8.37 19.26 -0.30
CA ALA A 710 8.33 19.02 -1.74
C ALA A 710 7.39 17.86 -2.11
N GLY A 711 7.04 17.79 -3.39
CA GLY A 711 6.25 16.71 -3.98
C GLY A 711 4.74 16.76 -3.65
N LYS A 712 4.03 15.73 -4.13
CA LYS A 712 2.56 15.64 -4.03
C LYS A 712 2.05 15.52 -2.58
N ARG A 713 2.93 15.22 -1.62
CA ARG A 713 2.62 15.01 -0.20
C ARG A 713 3.16 16.12 0.71
N LYS A 714 3.55 17.26 0.16
CA LYS A 714 3.99 18.44 0.91
C LYS A 714 3.11 18.65 2.15
N GLU A 715 3.74 18.80 3.30
CA GLU A 715 3.11 18.95 4.62
C GLU A 715 3.40 20.32 5.26
N SER A 716 4.45 21.03 4.85
CA SER A 716 4.78 22.38 5.33
C SER A 716 5.38 23.26 4.24
N VAL A 717 5.39 24.57 4.51
CA VAL A 717 6.18 25.54 3.74
C VAL A 717 7.65 25.38 4.14
N SER A 718 8.57 25.57 3.20
CA SER A 718 10.00 25.47 3.47
C SER A 718 10.51 26.68 4.26
N VAL A 719 11.45 26.45 5.18
CA VAL A 719 12.24 27.49 5.85
C VAL A 719 13.64 27.44 5.27
N THR A 720 14.19 28.59 4.89
CA THR A 720 15.49 28.61 4.20
C THR A 720 16.64 28.25 5.15
N THR A 721 17.67 27.59 4.61
CA THR A 721 18.90 27.26 5.36
C THR A 721 19.61 28.52 5.89
N ALA A 722 19.50 29.65 5.17
CA ALA A 722 20.00 30.95 5.60
C ALA A 722 19.29 31.49 6.85
N ASP A 723 17.97 31.30 6.98
CA ASP A 723 17.20 31.74 8.15
C ASP A 723 17.58 30.90 9.38
N TYR A 724 17.71 29.58 9.22
CA TYR A 724 18.26 28.72 10.27
C TYR A 724 19.67 29.14 10.68
N ALA A 725 20.55 29.46 9.71
CA ALA A 725 21.93 29.87 9.99
C ALA A 725 21.97 31.17 10.80
N LYS A 726 21.15 32.16 10.44
CA LYS A 726 21.04 33.43 11.17
C LYS A 726 20.57 33.19 12.61
N GLU A 727 19.56 32.35 12.81
CA GLU A 727 19.07 32.02 14.15
C GLU A 727 20.15 31.30 14.95
N ALA A 728 20.80 30.27 14.40
CA ALA A 728 21.86 29.53 15.07
C ALA A 728 23.02 30.41 15.51
N LEU A 729 23.44 31.35 14.67
CA LEU A 729 24.49 32.31 14.98
C LEU A 729 24.12 33.26 16.13
N SER A 730 22.84 33.55 16.33
CA SER A 730 22.37 34.40 17.43
C SER A 730 22.56 33.74 18.81
N HIS A 731 22.65 32.41 18.86
CA HIS A 731 22.85 31.63 20.09
C HIS A 731 24.32 31.26 20.35
N LEU A 732 25.24 31.58 19.44
CA LEU A 732 26.67 31.32 19.64
C LEU A 732 27.32 32.34 20.60
N GLY A 733 27.54 31.90 21.84
CA GLY A 733 28.26 32.65 22.88
C GLY A 733 29.78 32.44 22.90
N ARG A 734 30.46 32.95 23.94
CA ARG A 734 31.92 32.79 24.12
C ARG A 734 32.38 31.34 24.28
N ASN A 735 31.52 30.47 24.83
CA ASN A 735 31.84 29.08 25.15
C ASN A 735 31.16 28.07 24.21
N CYS A 736 30.50 28.55 23.15
CA CYS A 736 29.77 27.70 22.20
C CYS A 736 30.18 28.12 20.79
N SER A 737 31.02 27.31 20.15
CA SER A 737 31.55 27.58 18.80
C SER A 737 31.12 26.56 17.75
N VAL A 738 30.46 25.47 18.17
CA VAL A 738 30.06 24.35 17.31
C VAL A 738 28.55 24.39 17.07
N ILE A 739 28.16 24.21 15.81
CA ILE A 739 26.78 23.99 15.37
C ILE A 739 26.69 22.57 14.79
N ALA A 740 25.85 21.73 15.39
CA ALA A 740 25.50 20.42 14.84
C ALA A 740 24.25 20.54 13.96
N VAL A 741 24.28 19.97 12.75
CA VAL A 741 23.14 19.96 11.83
C VAL A 741 22.66 18.52 11.65
N CYS A 742 21.39 18.29 12.01
CA CYS A 742 20.68 17.05 11.79
C CYS A 742 19.65 17.28 10.67
N THR A 743 19.78 16.58 9.57
CA THR A 743 18.94 16.80 8.38
C THR A 743 18.67 15.48 7.68
N ASP A 744 17.54 15.39 7.00
CA ASP A 744 17.25 14.30 6.07
C ASP A 744 17.76 14.58 4.65
N ASP A 745 18.34 15.76 4.42
CA ASP A 745 18.87 16.22 3.14
C ASP A 745 20.29 16.76 3.32
N LEU A 746 21.28 16.06 2.77
CA LEU A 746 22.69 16.44 2.87
C LEU A 746 22.98 17.79 2.20
N SER A 747 22.30 18.10 1.09
CA SER A 747 22.48 19.37 0.39
C SER A 747 22.04 20.54 1.27
N ALA A 748 21.01 20.36 2.09
CA ALA A 748 20.56 21.37 3.03
C ALA A 748 21.58 21.63 4.17
N ALA A 749 22.34 20.60 4.61
CA ALA A 749 23.44 20.80 5.56
C ALA A 749 24.61 21.55 4.93
N GLU A 750 24.96 21.24 3.68
CA GLU A 750 26.02 21.93 2.94
C GLU A 750 25.68 23.42 2.73
N GLU A 751 24.47 23.71 2.23
CA GLU A 751 23.97 25.08 2.08
C GLU A 751 23.95 25.84 3.41
N PHE A 752 23.50 25.18 4.49
CA PHE A 752 23.53 25.76 5.83
C PHE A 752 24.97 26.11 6.25
N GLY A 753 25.91 25.18 6.04
CA GLY A 753 27.33 25.39 6.34
C GLY A 753 27.94 26.55 5.56
N GLU A 754 27.59 26.70 4.29
CA GLU A 754 27.99 27.85 3.47
C GLU A 754 27.40 29.17 3.98
N ALA A 755 26.12 29.19 4.32
CA ALA A 755 25.44 30.36 4.87
C ALA A 755 26.09 30.80 6.20
N VAL A 756 26.40 29.85 7.09
CA VAL A 756 27.14 30.13 8.34
C VAL A 756 28.53 30.66 8.04
N ARG A 757 29.30 30.02 7.15
CA ARG A 757 30.68 30.43 6.82
C ARG A 757 30.73 31.85 6.25
N LYS A 758 29.72 32.24 5.47
CA LYS A 758 29.59 33.61 4.93
C LYS A 758 29.35 34.64 6.03
N LEU A 759 28.56 34.30 7.05
CA LEU A 759 28.18 35.22 8.14
C LEU A 759 29.21 35.22 9.29
N ARG A 760 29.84 34.07 9.59
CA ARG A 760 30.82 33.88 10.66
C ARG A 760 31.83 32.79 10.27
N PRO A 761 32.92 33.14 9.55
CA PRO A 761 33.89 32.16 9.01
C PRO A 761 34.55 31.23 10.03
N MET A 762 34.59 31.61 11.31
CA MET A 762 35.22 30.85 12.39
C MET A 762 34.25 29.90 13.13
N ALA A 763 32.97 29.88 12.77
CA ALA A 763 32.02 28.93 13.36
C ALA A 763 32.25 27.54 12.78
N ASP A 764 32.30 26.53 13.66
CA ASP A 764 32.45 25.13 13.28
C ASP A 764 31.06 24.53 13.06
N VAL A 765 30.81 23.98 11.87
CA VAL A 765 29.53 23.38 11.49
C VAL A 765 29.76 21.93 11.14
N ARG A 766 29.04 21.03 11.83
CA ARG A 766 29.20 19.58 11.70
C ARG A 766 27.88 18.92 11.36
N TRP A 767 27.92 17.93 10.48
CA TRP A 767 26.79 17.07 10.14
C TRP A 767 27.28 15.66 9.80
N ARG A 768 26.38 14.69 9.91
CA ARG A 768 26.68 13.29 9.58
C ARG A 768 26.86 13.11 8.08
N SER A 769 27.92 12.41 7.68
CA SER A 769 28.24 12.21 6.26
C SER A 769 27.30 11.24 5.53
N ARG A 770 26.63 10.33 6.26
CA ARG A 770 25.64 9.35 5.76
C ARG A 770 26.09 8.62 4.48
N LYS A 771 27.34 8.16 4.44
CA LYS A 771 27.91 7.54 3.22
C LYS A 771 27.19 6.27 2.77
N ASP A 772 26.55 5.56 3.71
CA ASP A 772 25.92 4.26 3.44
C ASP A 772 24.45 4.38 3.01
N ILE A 773 23.85 5.58 3.02
CA ILE A 773 22.47 5.74 2.56
C ILE A 773 22.40 5.75 1.02
N PRO A 774 21.37 5.12 0.43
CA PRO A 774 21.12 5.19 -1.01
C PRO A 774 21.09 6.63 -1.51
N GLU A 775 21.66 6.87 -2.69
CA GLU A 775 21.76 8.22 -3.29
C GLU A 775 20.40 8.92 -3.36
N GLU A 776 19.35 8.18 -3.70
CA GLU A 776 17.95 8.65 -3.78
C GLU A 776 17.47 9.32 -2.47
N LEU A 777 17.99 8.86 -1.32
CA LEU A 777 17.60 9.31 0.02
C LEU A 777 18.56 10.35 0.61
N ARG A 778 19.60 10.75 -0.14
CA ARG A 778 20.52 11.82 0.29
C ARG A 778 19.94 13.22 0.13
N HIS A 779 18.89 13.35 -0.69
CA HIS A 779 18.24 14.62 -1.03
C HIS A 779 16.87 14.77 -0.35
N GLY A 780 16.76 14.30 0.89
CA GLY A 780 15.52 14.32 1.66
C GLY A 780 14.95 12.93 1.90
N HIS A 781 14.16 12.81 2.96
CA HIS A 781 13.42 11.59 3.24
C HIS A 781 12.16 11.53 2.39
N TRP A 782 12.04 10.45 1.63
CA TRP A 782 10.85 10.12 0.86
C TRP A 782 10.24 8.84 1.43
N GLN A 783 9.07 8.95 2.07
CA GLN A 783 8.46 7.82 2.78
C GLN A 783 8.27 6.57 1.90
N ALA A 784 7.96 6.76 0.62
CA ALA A 784 7.77 5.65 -0.32
C ALA A 784 9.07 4.89 -0.59
N ASP A 785 10.17 5.62 -0.80
CA ASP A 785 11.48 5.04 -1.10
C ASP A 785 12.08 4.39 0.14
N TYR A 786 11.94 5.03 1.31
CA TYR A 786 12.28 4.41 2.60
C TYR A 786 11.52 3.10 2.81
N ASN A 787 10.19 3.08 2.58
CA ASN A 787 9.38 1.87 2.75
C ASN A 787 9.72 0.77 1.72
N ALA A 788 10.39 1.09 0.62
CA ALA A 788 10.83 0.13 -0.39
C ALA A 788 12.15 -0.59 -0.02
N LEU A 789 12.92 -0.05 0.93
CA LEU A 789 14.14 -0.68 1.43
C LEU A 789 13.83 -1.98 2.19
N ARG A 790 14.84 -2.83 2.38
CA ARG A 790 14.71 -4.03 3.22
C ARG A 790 14.56 -3.62 4.69
N VAL A 791 13.95 -4.49 5.50
CA VAL A 791 13.68 -4.21 6.92
C VAL A 791 14.97 -3.87 7.65
N GLU A 792 16.06 -4.58 7.39
CA GLU A 792 17.36 -4.41 8.04
C GLU A 792 17.96 -3.03 7.75
N ASP A 793 17.87 -2.59 6.49
CA ASP A 793 18.36 -1.27 6.07
C ASP A 793 17.53 -0.16 6.72
N ARG A 794 16.20 -0.35 6.79
CA ARG A 794 15.29 0.58 7.48
C ARG A 794 15.58 0.67 8.97
N VAL A 795 15.88 -0.46 9.61
CA VAL A 795 16.27 -0.52 11.03
C VAL A 795 17.56 0.27 11.28
N GLY A 796 18.57 0.10 10.44
CA GLY A 796 19.83 0.86 10.53
C GLY A 796 19.61 2.36 10.37
N MET A 797 18.82 2.78 9.38
CA MET A 797 18.46 4.19 9.19
C MET A 797 17.63 4.75 10.35
N THR A 798 16.76 3.94 10.97
CA THR A 798 16.04 4.33 12.20
C THR A 798 17.01 4.59 13.34
N GLN A 799 18.05 3.77 13.52
CA GLN A 799 19.07 3.99 14.56
C GLN A 799 19.89 5.25 14.30
N GLU A 800 20.22 5.56 13.04
CA GLU A 800 20.83 6.85 12.68
C GLU A 800 19.93 8.04 13.01
N PHE A 801 18.63 7.93 12.71
CA PHE A 801 17.65 8.93 13.10
C PHE A 801 17.59 9.12 14.63
N LEU A 802 17.61 8.03 15.41
CA LEU A 802 17.64 8.12 16.87
C LEU A 802 18.92 8.77 17.38
N ALA A 803 20.07 8.51 16.74
CA ALA A 803 21.33 9.17 17.07
C ALA A 803 21.26 10.68 16.84
N ASP A 804 20.65 11.13 15.74
CA ASP A 804 20.38 12.54 15.48
C ASP A 804 19.44 13.16 16.52
N VAL A 805 18.42 12.42 16.99
CA VAL A 805 17.55 12.86 18.08
C VAL A 805 18.34 13.08 19.38
N GLU A 806 19.31 12.23 19.69
CA GLU A 806 20.16 12.42 20.87
C GLU A 806 21.12 13.61 20.72
N VAL A 807 21.68 13.86 19.53
CA VAL A 807 22.44 15.08 19.23
C VAL A 807 21.57 16.31 19.47
N LEU A 808 20.33 16.30 18.96
CA LEU A 808 19.39 17.39 19.17
C LEU A 808 19.00 17.53 20.65
N ARG A 809 18.82 16.42 21.37
CA ARG A 809 18.45 16.42 22.79
C ARG A 809 19.58 16.94 23.70
N GLY A 810 20.84 16.63 23.39
CA GLY A 810 22.00 17.03 24.19
C GLY A 810 22.44 18.49 24.03
N ALA A 811 21.95 19.20 23.01
CA ALA A 811 22.40 20.55 22.68
C ALA A 811 22.05 21.60 23.75
N SER A 812 22.84 22.67 23.86
CA SER A 812 22.54 23.82 24.71
C SER A 812 21.28 24.55 24.23
N VAL A 813 21.13 24.69 22.91
CA VAL A 813 19.94 25.23 22.24
C VAL A 813 19.65 24.37 21.02
N THR A 814 18.39 24.04 20.78
CA THR A 814 17.96 23.38 19.53
C THR A 814 17.08 24.31 18.72
N ILE A 815 17.36 24.41 17.42
CA ILE A 815 16.54 25.15 16.46
C ILE A 815 15.91 24.14 15.49
N CYS A 816 14.60 24.20 15.34
CA CYS A 816 13.86 23.27 14.49
C CYS A 816 12.56 23.90 13.96
N THR A 817 11.64 23.07 13.47
CA THR A 817 10.26 23.47 13.15
C THR A 817 9.29 22.59 13.92
N TYR A 818 8.25 23.18 14.51
CA TYR A 818 7.19 22.41 15.18
C TYR A 818 6.18 21.82 14.22
N SER A 819 6.16 22.22 12.94
CA SER A 819 5.46 21.42 11.93
C SER A 819 6.11 20.05 11.70
N SER A 820 7.39 19.86 12.08
CA SER A 820 8.06 18.56 12.06
C SER A 820 7.77 17.76 13.33
N ASN A 821 7.34 16.50 13.16
CA ASN A 821 7.17 15.59 14.29
C ASN A 821 8.47 15.34 15.06
N VAL A 822 9.62 15.43 14.40
CA VAL A 822 10.94 15.30 15.01
C VAL A 822 11.23 16.50 15.92
N GLY A 823 10.97 17.73 15.43
CA GLY A 823 11.15 18.95 16.23
C GLY A 823 10.26 18.95 17.47
N ARG A 824 9.01 18.50 17.32
CA ARG A 824 8.07 18.34 18.45
C ARG A 824 8.51 17.28 19.45
N LEU A 825 9.01 16.15 18.97
CA LEU A 825 9.50 15.06 19.83
C LEU A 825 10.73 15.52 20.64
N VAL A 826 11.67 16.18 19.97
CA VAL A 826 12.88 16.73 20.60
C VAL A 826 12.53 17.75 21.68
N ALA A 827 11.56 18.64 21.43
CA ALA A 827 11.10 19.60 22.44
C ALA A 827 10.60 18.90 23.72
N LEU A 828 9.86 17.79 23.59
CA LEU A 828 9.38 17.01 24.74
C LEU A 828 10.52 16.32 25.52
N LEU A 829 11.59 15.92 24.83
CA LEU A 829 12.72 15.19 25.40
C LEU A 829 13.71 16.09 26.15
N ARG A 830 13.75 17.37 25.81
CA ARG A 830 14.76 18.32 26.30
C ARG A 830 14.31 19.06 27.55
N ASP A 831 15.27 19.36 28.41
CA ASP A 831 15.11 20.33 29.51
C ASP A 831 15.61 21.74 29.10
N GLY A 832 16.45 21.82 28.07
CA GLY A 832 16.95 23.08 27.51
C GLY A 832 15.98 23.73 26.51
N PRO A 833 16.28 24.96 26.07
CA PRO A 833 15.43 25.68 25.12
C PRO A 833 15.37 24.99 23.75
N THR A 834 14.20 25.07 23.13
CA THR A 834 13.93 24.73 21.74
C THR A 834 13.27 25.90 21.04
N VAL A 835 13.88 26.37 19.95
CA VAL A 835 13.41 27.46 19.12
C VAL A 835 12.80 26.88 17.84
N SER A 836 11.57 27.28 17.54
CA SER A 836 10.86 26.84 16.34
C SER A 836 10.82 27.97 15.30
N MET A 837 11.13 27.64 14.05
CA MET A 837 11.22 28.61 12.95
C MET A 837 9.88 28.89 12.25
N ASP A 838 8.84 28.10 12.50
CA ASP A 838 7.57 28.17 11.75
C ASP A 838 6.31 28.33 12.61
N GLN A 839 6.35 27.85 13.85
CA GLN A 839 5.26 27.99 14.83
C GLN A 839 5.82 28.52 16.14
N ALA A 840 5.15 29.52 16.72
CA ALA A 840 5.58 30.14 17.97
C ALA A 840 5.47 29.18 19.18
N GLU A 841 4.46 28.31 19.16
CA GLU A 841 4.17 27.40 20.26
C GLU A 841 4.13 25.95 19.79
N TRP A 842 4.49 25.06 20.70
CA TRP A 842 4.38 23.63 20.49
C TRP A 842 2.91 23.21 20.61
N THR A 843 2.42 22.35 19.71
CA THR A 843 1.05 21.81 19.76
C THR A 843 1.02 20.29 19.63
N ASN A 844 -0.07 19.70 20.12
CA ASN A 844 -0.33 18.26 20.11
C ASN A 844 -0.85 17.69 18.77
N ASP A 845 -0.96 18.55 17.73
CA ASP A 845 -1.75 18.29 16.51
C ASP A 845 -1.26 17.18 15.57
#